data_AF-A0A316MFP3-F1
#
_entry.id   AF-A0A316MFP3-F1
#
_cell.length_a   1.000
_cell.length_b   1.000
_cell.length_c   1.000
_cell.angle_alpha   90.00
_cell.angle_beta   90.00
_cell.angle_gamma   90.00
#
_symmetry.space_group_name_H-M   'P 1'
#
loop_
_entity.id
_entity.type
_entity.pdbx_description
1 polymer ?
#
loop_
_entity_poly.entity_id
_entity_poly.type
_entity_poly.pdbx_seq_one_letter_code
_entity_poly.pdbx_strand_id
1 'polypeptide(L)'
;MFTEALTAGSVIVCCLAACLAPQLVFIGVNITDFTDRQIRNSILFLLAVGLLIGGAAAVGGVLLRSVEFHLPFFGSLPQMLGCAAASALLLVFGERSLTEGFPDVKKRLAVRAALVAAMFGATLLASCALPAALLLIACGFGWHDIRKNRRKNRSPILLDSAPEENIRHPEKLRGQIRFRMRPNIYLFYLESMHSSKAVRALYGIDGTDIDRFLEKNGFTLYPDFLSTACWTAGTAFALFARHPLFDATIPEYPVVFRIFRENGYAVRLVDKAAQIFGRWAWLADYCSFSQGPARTWLLRTLLPVFTSCRWLRGLFGISDPFDITVRKEEDFSKIHRAVKSMLEGWNDPRPTFSVIRFGAEHTEFPNDWEDIWAEEYPPLYQQARNQLEIMTKLIMEHDPDAVIIAVGDHGARWHGLPWMGDMTNLPQAAEKRGIDPRRLVLDFFSVLLAIRWPSGPFPHQIHTHVNLFAAIFAELSGDPACLEARHGDISILMDCWRGRPGHWIAAERGHPLPVPRLVTREDMLEIFSADIRIDPYNIRYYYGWLDSLRADGRDPLAGRRLFEVAGILSEQFGDDRLLEILEKRGNSAVRKQPEALGCFAAELAARQKALSGRAEAARALPPGRHAAPAAEERLAWLHVMAGNVAEAEDVCRHILTKRPDDAAMSWLLCLLLSRRGEWEAACEIARRREDSRHLEAMLLVRHEQWKQALHLLQRKFDSKSYGVWDIALYAKCRTQLDKDIFKWLAALYNQDDGGMKRVISLQTGMYSYIYNMKDKSFLVHKNMYREDTQKCISIINSSGIFDKDYYGKTNGQDGIGHMSPVTHFLRYGMFSLKDPSHDFDIMLYLFLNHDVYMQVLNPVVHYI
;
A
#
# COMPACT_ATOMS: atom_id res chain seq x y z
N MET A 1 -41.18 28.42 -35.41
CA MET A 1 -39.87 28.91 -34.90
C MET A 1 -39.58 28.53 -33.45
N PHE A 2 -40.33 29.00 -32.44
CA PHE A 2 -40.03 28.71 -31.02
C PHE A 2 -40.12 27.21 -30.66
N THR A 3 -41.19 26.55 -31.09
CA THR A 3 -41.41 25.09 -30.95
C THR A 3 -40.35 24.25 -31.67
N GLU A 4 -39.78 24.78 -32.76
CA GLU A 4 -38.77 24.10 -33.57
C GLU A 4 -37.39 24.20 -32.94
N ALA A 5 -37.04 25.37 -32.40
CA ALA A 5 -35.83 25.57 -31.62
C ALA A 5 -35.82 24.69 -30.36
N LEU A 6 -36.98 24.55 -29.69
CA LEU A 6 -37.16 23.63 -28.57
C LEU A 6 -36.98 22.16 -28.98
N THR A 7 -37.53 21.77 -30.14
CA THR A 7 -37.41 20.42 -30.68
C THR A 7 -35.96 20.08 -31.04
N ALA A 8 -35.29 20.96 -31.78
CA ALA A 8 -33.88 20.82 -32.11
C ALA A 8 -33.00 20.77 -30.86
N GLY A 9 -33.26 21.63 -29.87
CA GLY A 9 -32.58 21.63 -28.57
C GLY A 9 -32.75 20.30 -27.83
N SER A 10 -33.97 19.74 -27.78
CA SER A 10 -34.22 18.46 -27.13
C SER A 10 -33.50 17.28 -27.78
N VAL A 11 -33.37 17.29 -29.12
CA VAL A 11 -32.61 16.29 -29.88
C VAL A 11 -31.12 16.36 -29.55
N ILE A 12 -30.55 17.57 -29.54
CA ILE A 12 -29.15 17.80 -29.20
C ILE A 12 -28.86 17.34 -27.77
N VAL A 13 -29.71 17.72 -26.80
CA VAL A 13 -29.56 17.32 -25.39
C VAL A 13 -29.68 15.80 -25.22
N CYS A 14 -30.61 15.15 -25.93
CA CYS A 14 -30.77 13.70 -25.89
C CYS A 14 -29.52 12.96 -26.39
N CYS A 15 -28.98 13.36 -27.56
CA CYS A 15 -27.75 12.77 -28.11
C CYS A 15 -26.54 13.02 -27.19
N LEU A 16 -26.42 14.22 -26.61
CA LEU A 16 -25.37 14.53 -25.63
C LEU A 16 -25.45 13.64 -24.40
N ALA A 17 -26.64 13.53 -23.80
CA ALA A 17 -26.85 12.72 -22.62
C ALA A 17 -26.62 11.23 -22.91
N ALA A 18 -26.95 10.76 -24.11
CA ALA A 18 -26.71 9.38 -24.54
C ALA A 18 -25.22 9.03 -24.68
N CYS A 19 -24.37 9.99 -25.07
CA CYS A 19 -22.91 9.82 -25.04
C CYS A 19 -22.36 9.82 -23.61
N LEU A 20 -22.83 10.74 -22.77
CA LEU A 20 -22.23 11.01 -21.45
C LEU A 20 -22.68 10.07 -20.35
N ALA A 21 -23.98 9.76 -20.26
CA ALA A 21 -24.56 9.00 -19.17
C ALA A 21 -23.86 7.64 -18.93
N PRO A 22 -23.71 6.75 -19.93
CA PRO A 22 -23.06 5.46 -19.70
C PRO A 22 -21.59 5.59 -19.31
N GLN A 23 -20.91 6.63 -19.80
CA GLN A 23 -19.49 6.87 -19.61
C GLN A 23 -19.21 7.44 -18.22
N LEU A 24 -20.04 8.36 -17.73
CA LEU A 24 -19.93 8.89 -16.37
C LEU A 24 -20.18 7.80 -15.33
N VAL A 25 -21.16 6.91 -15.56
CA VAL A 25 -21.39 5.74 -14.70
C VAL A 25 -20.18 4.80 -14.71
N PHE A 26 -19.68 4.45 -15.89
CA PHE A 26 -18.51 3.59 -16.04
C PHE A 26 -17.26 4.16 -15.34
N ILE A 27 -16.98 5.44 -15.55
CA ILE A 27 -15.86 6.14 -14.91
C ILE A 27 -16.07 6.21 -13.39
N GLY A 28 -17.30 6.44 -12.91
CA GLY A 28 -17.59 6.50 -11.47
C GLY A 28 -17.25 5.21 -10.72
N VAL A 29 -17.45 4.06 -11.36
CA VAL A 29 -17.11 2.72 -10.85
C VAL A 29 -15.61 2.46 -10.94
N ASN A 30 -14.98 2.78 -12.08
CA ASN A 30 -13.58 2.43 -12.39
C ASN A 30 -12.61 3.61 -12.25
N ILE A 31 -12.95 4.61 -11.42
CA ILE A 31 -12.21 5.87 -11.32
C ILE A 31 -10.74 5.70 -10.90
N THR A 32 -10.42 4.61 -10.20
CA THR A 32 -9.06 4.28 -9.77
C THR A 32 -8.14 3.96 -10.93
N ASP A 33 -8.69 3.55 -12.08
CA ASP A 33 -7.95 3.06 -13.24
C ASP A 33 -7.61 4.17 -14.25
N PHE A 34 -8.11 5.40 -14.01
CA PHE A 34 -7.98 6.54 -14.92
C PHE A 34 -7.35 7.78 -14.27
N THR A 35 -6.53 8.50 -15.04
CA THR A 35 -6.03 9.82 -14.65
C THR A 35 -7.10 10.90 -14.79
N ASP A 36 -6.97 12.01 -14.06
CA ASP A 36 -7.88 13.16 -14.19
C ASP A 36 -7.88 13.72 -15.62
N ARG A 37 -6.72 13.67 -16.31
CA ARG A 37 -6.60 14.12 -17.70
C ARG A 37 -7.38 13.20 -18.63
N GLN A 38 -7.28 11.89 -18.47
CA GLN A 38 -8.07 10.91 -19.23
C GLN A 38 -9.56 11.14 -19.07
N ILE A 39 -10.03 11.24 -17.81
CA ILE A 39 -11.45 11.48 -17.52
C ILE A 39 -11.94 12.77 -18.19
N ARG A 40 -11.20 13.87 -18.04
CA ARG A 40 -11.53 15.16 -18.65
C ARG A 40 -11.58 15.07 -20.17
N ASN A 41 -10.54 14.50 -20.78
CA ASN A 41 -10.42 14.42 -22.24
C ASN A 41 -11.52 13.53 -22.83
N SER A 42 -11.86 12.41 -22.18
CA SER A 42 -12.98 11.57 -22.56
C SER A 42 -14.32 12.29 -22.47
N ILE A 43 -14.58 13.06 -21.42
CA ILE A 43 -15.81 13.86 -21.30
C ILE A 43 -15.89 14.93 -22.40
N LEU A 44 -14.79 15.66 -22.67
CA LEU A 44 -14.74 16.67 -23.72
C LEU A 44 -14.95 16.05 -25.12
N PHE A 45 -14.33 14.90 -25.37
CA PHE A 45 -14.52 14.14 -26.61
C PHE A 45 -15.98 13.75 -26.82
N LEU A 46 -16.64 13.20 -25.79
CA LEU A 46 -18.03 12.78 -25.85
C LEU A 46 -19.01 13.96 -25.99
N LEU A 47 -18.71 15.10 -25.36
CA LEU A 47 -19.44 16.35 -25.57
C LEU A 47 -19.37 16.79 -27.03
N ALA A 48 -18.18 16.79 -27.63
CA ALA A 48 -18.01 17.15 -29.04
C ALA A 48 -18.76 16.18 -29.97
N VAL A 49 -18.65 14.87 -29.74
CA VAL A 49 -19.37 13.84 -30.53
C VAL A 49 -20.88 14.01 -30.40
N GLY A 50 -21.40 14.21 -29.19
CA GLY A 50 -22.83 14.40 -28.96
C GLY A 50 -23.37 15.67 -29.60
N LEU A 51 -22.61 16.77 -29.56
CA LEU A 51 -22.98 18.05 -30.21
C LEU A 51 -23.01 17.91 -31.73
N LEU A 52 -21.99 17.27 -32.31
CA LEU A 52 -21.89 17.06 -33.76
C LEU A 52 -23.04 16.19 -34.29
N ILE A 53 -23.29 15.04 -33.64
CA ILE A 53 -24.32 14.09 -34.09
C ILE A 53 -25.72 14.62 -33.80
N GLY A 54 -25.93 15.22 -32.62
CA GLY A 54 -27.19 15.87 -32.27
C GLY A 54 -27.51 17.05 -33.19
N GLY A 55 -26.52 17.87 -33.52
CA GLY A 55 -26.64 18.99 -34.46
C GLY A 55 -26.96 18.52 -35.87
N ALA A 56 -26.26 17.50 -36.36
CA ALA A 56 -26.54 16.90 -37.67
C ALA A 56 -27.94 16.29 -37.75
N ALA A 57 -28.40 15.58 -36.72
CA ALA A 57 -29.75 15.03 -36.65
C ALA A 57 -30.82 16.13 -36.62
N ALA A 58 -30.58 17.21 -35.87
CA ALA A 58 -31.48 18.35 -35.81
C ALA A 58 -31.57 19.08 -37.17
N VAL A 59 -30.43 19.35 -37.82
CA VAL A 59 -30.37 20.03 -39.13
C VAL A 59 -30.95 19.15 -40.24
N GLY A 60 -30.57 17.87 -40.30
CA GLY A 60 -31.09 16.92 -41.27
C GLY A 60 -32.61 16.77 -41.19
N GLY A 61 -33.16 16.70 -39.97
CA GLY A 61 -34.61 16.69 -39.77
C GLY A 61 -35.31 17.98 -40.22
N VAL A 62 -34.65 19.14 -40.12
CA VAL A 62 -35.18 20.42 -40.63
C VAL A 62 -35.13 20.47 -42.16
N LEU A 63 -34.06 19.96 -42.78
CA LEU A 63 -33.88 19.94 -44.24
C LEU A 63 -34.82 18.94 -44.94
N LEU A 64 -35.16 17.82 -44.29
CA LEU A 64 -36.03 16.77 -44.83
C LEU A 64 -37.54 17.05 -44.63
N ARG A 65 -37.92 18.27 -44.21
CA ARG A 65 -39.32 18.66 -43.94
C ARG A 65 -40.25 18.56 -45.15
N SER A 66 -39.74 18.61 -46.37
CA SER A 66 -40.54 18.52 -47.60
C SER A 66 -41.11 17.12 -47.86
N VAL A 67 -40.81 16.14 -47.01
CA VAL A 67 -41.34 14.77 -47.07
C VAL A 67 -42.41 14.62 -45.97
N GLU A 68 -43.67 14.88 -46.31
CA GLU A 68 -44.80 14.75 -45.37
C GLU A 68 -45.00 13.29 -44.93
N PHE A 69 -44.46 12.92 -43.77
CA PHE A 69 -44.87 11.72 -43.02
C PHE A 69 -45.55 12.16 -41.72
N HIS A 70 -46.85 12.48 -41.81
CA HIS A 70 -47.68 12.65 -40.63
C HIS A 70 -48.26 11.29 -40.23
N LEU A 71 -47.51 10.51 -39.44
CA LEU A 71 -48.07 9.38 -38.71
C LEU A 71 -48.74 9.93 -37.43
N PRO A 72 -50.06 9.80 -37.24
CA PRO A 72 -50.83 10.50 -36.21
C PRO A 72 -50.50 10.14 -34.74
N PHE A 73 -49.53 9.24 -34.52
CA PHE A 73 -49.08 8.78 -33.20
C PHE A 73 -47.55 8.84 -33.03
N PHE A 74 -46.81 9.40 -33.99
CA PHE A 74 -45.35 9.38 -34.02
C PHE A 74 -44.82 10.82 -33.94
N GLY A 75 -43.77 11.06 -33.16
CA GLY A 75 -43.12 12.37 -33.03
C GLY A 75 -42.61 12.92 -34.38
N SER A 76 -42.14 14.18 -34.40
CA SER A 76 -41.64 14.77 -35.65
C SER A 76 -40.41 14.02 -36.21
N LEU A 77 -40.21 14.03 -37.53
CA LEU A 77 -39.05 13.37 -38.17
C LEU A 77 -37.69 13.75 -37.51
N PRO A 78 -37.40 15.01 -37.12
CA PRO A 78 -36.23 15.35 -36.32
C PRO A 78 -36.14 14.62 -34.97
N GLN A 79 -37.26 14.44 -34.27
CA GLN A 79 -37.30 13.70 -33.00
C GLN A 79 -37.05 12.21 -33.23
N MET A 80 -37.63 11.62 -34.28
CA MET A 80 -37.38 10.22 -34.63
C MET A 80 -35.91 9.97 -34.96
N LEU A 81 -35.31 10.81 -35.81
CA LEU A 81 -33.89 10.73 -36.17
C LEU A 81 -32.98 10.99 -34.96
N GLY A 82 -33.30 11.98 -34.14
CA GLY A 82 -32.55 12.31 -32.93
C GLY A 82 -32.55 11.18 -31.90
N CYS A 83 -33.71 10.58 -31.66
CA CYS A 83 -33.83 9.47 -30.71
C CYS A 83 -33.23 8.16 -31.27
N ALA A 84 -33.27 7.92 -32.59
CA ALA A 84 -32.54 6.83 -33.22
C ALA A 84 -31.01 7.02 -33.08
N ALA A 85 -30.52 8.23 -33.31
CA ALA A 85 -29.12 8.58 -33.10
C ALA A 85 -28.71 8.42 -31.63
N ALA A 86 -29.50 8.94 -30.68
CA ALA A 86 -29.26 8.77 -29.24
C ALA A 86 -29.24 7.29 -28.83
N SER A 87 -30.13 6.46 -29.36
CA SER A 87 -30.14 5.01 -29.10
C SER A 87 -28.88 4.32 -29.63
N ALA A 88 -28.43 4.68 -30.83
CA ALA A 88 -27.18 4.18 -31.39
C ALA A 88 -25.97 4.62 -30.54
N LEU A 89 -25.93 5.88 -30.10
CA LEU A 89 -24.88 6.40 -29.23
C LEU A 89 -24.84 5.68 -27.88
N LEU A 90 -25.99 5.42 -27.27
CA LEU A 90 -26.07 4.67 -26.01
C LEU A 90 -25.57 3.22 -26.19
N LEU A 91 -25.88 2.56 -27.30
CA LEU A 91 -25.36 1.22 -27.58
C LEU A 91 -23.85 1.20 -27.82
N VAL A 92 -23.31 2.21 -28.52
CA VAL A 92 -21.88 2.30 -28.84
C VAL A 92 -21.08 2.64 -27.59
N PHE A 93 -21.45 3.71 -26.89
CA PHE A 93 -20.69 4.21 -25.72
C PHE A 93 -21.12 3.58 -24.39
N GLY A 94 -22.26 2.92 -24.33
CA GLY A 94 -22.72 2.16 -23.17
C GLY A 94 -22.49 0.67 -23.27
N GLU A 95 -21.85 0.17 -24.33
CA GLU A 95 -21.70 -1.26 -24.59
C GLU A 95 -21.27 -2.02 -23.35
N ARG A 96 -20.13 -1.66 -22.75
CA ARG A 96 -19.57 -2.33 -21.57
C ARG A 96 -20.46 -2.23 -20.33
N SER A 97 -20.95 -1.02 -20.02
CA SER A 97 -21.85 -0.76 -18.89
C SER A 97 -23.17 -1.53 -18.98
N LEU A 98 -23.62 -1.82 -20.21
CA LEU A 98 -24.86 -2.54 -20.49
C LEU A 98 -24.66 -4.06 -20.62
N THR A 99 -23.43 -4.55 -20.83
CA THR A 99 -23.17 -5.95 -21.23
C THR A 99 -22.33 -6.75 -20.25
N GLU A 100 -21.35 -6.15 -19.56
CA GLU A 100 -20.45 -6.89 -18.67
C GLU A 100 -21.10 -7.31 -17.35
N GLY A 101 -22.25 -6.74 -17.00
CA GLY A 101 -23.07 -7.22 -15.88
C GLY A 101 -23.79 -8.55 -16.14
N PHE A 102 -23.75 -9.10 -17.37
CA PHE A 102 -24.48 -10.30 -17.76
C PHE A 102 -23.57 -11.36 -18.41
N PRO A 103 -23.35 -12.52 -17.78
CA PRO A 103 -22.41 -13.53 -18.29
C PRO A 103 -22.87 -14.23 -19.59
N ASP A 104 -24.17 -14.28 -19.87
CA ASP A 104 -24.74 -15.03 -21.01
C ASP A 104 -24.93 -14.15 -22.28
N VAL A 105 -24.51 -14.64 -23.45
CA VAL A 105 -24.61 -13.93 -24.75
C VAL A 105 -26.06 -13.64 -25.16
N LYS A 106 -27.00 -14.57 -24.93
CA LYS A 106 -28.42 -14.41 -25.27
C LYS A 106 -29.09 -13.40 -24.34
N LYS A 107 -28.76 -13.41 -23.04
CA LYS A 107 -29.20 -12.39 -22.08
C LYS A 107 -28.66 -11.01 -22.43
N ARG A 108 -27.39 -10.91 -22.88
CA ARG A 108 -26.81 -9.65 -23.39
C ARG A 108 -27.57 -9.11 -24.61
N LEU A 109 -27.90 -9.97 -25.58
CA LEU A 109 -28.71 -9.60 -26.75
C LEU A 109 -30.14 -9.18 -26.36
N ALA A 110 -30.76 -9.88 -25.41
CA ALA A 110 -32.10 -9.55 -24.92
C ALA A 110 -32.16 -8.21 -24.17
N VAL A 111 -31.18 -7.92 -23.30
CA VAL A 111 -31.10 -6.64 -22.59
C VAL A 111 -30.85 -5.49 -23.57
N ARG A 112 -29.97 -5.67 -24.56
CA ARG A 112 -29.76 -4.70 -25.65
C ARG A 112 -31.05 -4.44 -26.43
N ALA A 113 -31.74 -5.49 -26.84
CA ALA A 113 -33.00 -5.38 -27.57
C ALA A 113 -34.09 -4.71 -26.72
N ALA A 114 -34.18 -5.01 -25.43
CA ALA A 114 -35.14 -4.41 -24.49
C ALA A 114 -34.86 -2.93 -24.23
N LEU A 115 -33.60 -2.53 -24.07
CA LEU A 115 -33.22 -1.11 -23.92
C LEU A 115 -33.49 -0.31 -25.19
N VAL A 116 -33.15 -0.86 -26.36
CA VAL A 116 -33.45 -0.23 -27.65
C VAL A 116 -34.96 -0.14 -27.86
N ALA A 117 -35.70 -1.20 -27.57
CA ALA A 117 -37.16 -1.21 -27.68
C ALA A 117 -37.83 -0.28 -26.67
N ALA A 118 -37.30 -0.16 -25.45
CA ALA A 118 -37.79 0.77 -24.43
C ALA A 118 -37.51 2.23 -24.81
N MET A 119 -36.31 2.53 -25.34
CA MET A 119 -35.98 3.87 -25.82
C MET A 119 -36.77 4.23 -27.08
N PHE A 120 -36.87 3.32 -28.04
CA PHE A 120 -37.67 3.49 -29.25
C PHE A 120 -39.17 3.60 -28.91
N GLY A 121 -39.68 2.79 -27.98
CA GLY A 121 -41.04 2.88 -27.46
C GLY A 121 -41.33 4.17 -26.71
N ALA A 122 -40.41 4.65 -25.87
CA ALA A 122 -40.50 5.96 -25.23
C ALA A 122 -40.49 7.11 -26.25
N THR A 123 -39.81 6.92 -27.39
CA THR A 123 -39.77 7.88 -28.50
C THR A 123 -41.12 8.01 -29.21
N LEU A 124 -41.85 6.90 -29.34
CA LEU A 124 -43.19 6.87 -29.93
C LEU A 124 -44.23 7.58 -29.07
N LEU A 125 -44.06 7.55 -27.74
CA LEU A 125 -45.10 7.96 -26.79
C LEU A 125 -44.86 9.33 -26.12
N ALA A 126 -43.61 9.82 -26.01
CA ALA A 126 -43.30 10.91 -25.07
C ALA A 126 -42.29 11.99 -25.54
N SER A 127 -41.90 12.02 -26.83
CA SER A 127 -40.83 12.89 -27.39
C SER A 127 -39.43 12.63 -26.81
N CYS A 128 -38.37 13.19 -27.43
CA CYS A 128 -36.99 13.02 -26.94
C CYS A 128 -36.72 13.69 -25.57
N ALA A 129 -37.68 14.43 -24.99
CA ALA A 129 -37.54 15.06 -23.67
C ALA A 129 -37.49 14.05 -22.52
N LEU A 130 -38.32 12.99 -22.54
CA LEU A 130 -38.34 11.98 -21.47
C LEU A 130 -37.05 11.14 -21.45
N PRO A 131 -36.57 10.57 -22.58
CA PRO A 131 -35.27 9.90 -22.62
C PRO A 131 -34.12 10.83 -22.21
N ALA A 132 -34.14 12.09 -22.64
CA ALA A 132 -33.15 13.08 -22.23
C ALA A 132 -33.15 13.29 -20.71
N ALA A 133 -34.32 13.44 -20.08
CA ALA A 133 -34.43 13.60 -18.63
C ALA A 133 -33.86 12.39 -17.86
N LEU A 134 -34.20 11.17 -18.28
CA LEU A 134 -33.68 9.94 -17.65
C LEU A 134 -32.15 9.82 -17.79
N LEU A 135 -31.61 10.12 -18.98
CA LEU A 135 -30.17 10.11 -19.21
C LEU A 135 -29.45 11.19 -18.42
N LEU A 136 -30.05 12.38 -18.24
CA LEU A 136 -29.51 13.44 -17.39
C LEU A 136 -29.50 13.04 -15.91
N ILE A 137 -30.52 12.32 -15.43
CA ILE A 137 -30.50 11.73 -14.08
C ILE A 137 -29.34 10.74 -13.93
N ALA A 138 -29.13 9.87 -14.92
CA ALA A 138 -27.99 8.94 -14.93
C ALA A 138 -26.63 9.68 -14.95
N CYS A 139 -26.50 10.77 -15.72
CA CYS A 139 -25.33 11.66 -15.66
C CYS A 139 -25.12 12.20 -14.24
N GLY A 140 -26.19 12.59 -13.55
CA GLY A 140 -26.15 13.06 -12.17
C GLY A 140 -25.59 12.03 -11.19
N PHE A 141 -26.07 10.78 -11.27
CA PHE A 141 -25.54 9.67 -10.46
C PHE A 141 -24.07 9.36 -10.76
N GLY A 142 -23.70 9.23 -12.05
CA GLY A 142 -22.31 9.00 -12.44
C GLY A 142 -21.39 10.12 -11.98
N TRP A 143 -21.83 11.38 -12.08
CA TRP A 143 -21.07 12.53 -11.59
C TRP A 143 -20.93 12.56 -10.07
N HIS A 144 -21.98 12.20 -9.34
CA HIS A 144 -21.94 12.03 -7.90
C HIS A 144 -20.89 10.98 -7.49
N ASP A 145 -20.88 9.82 -8.15
CA ASP A 145 -19.93 8.74 -7.86
C ASP A 145 -18.49 9.14 -8.19
N ILE A 146 -18.29 9.84 -9.32
CA ILE A 146 -16.99 10.42 -9.66
C ILE A 146 -16.53 11.36 -8.55
N ARG A 147 -17.38 12.29 -8.07
CA ARG A 147 -17.01 13.22 -6.99
C ARG A 147 -16.73 12.51 -5.68
N LYS A 148 -17.57 11.55 -5.29
CA LYS A 148 -17.42 10.75 -4.07
C LYS A 148 -16.11 9.97 -4.06
N ASN A 149 -15.77 9.35 -5.18
CA ASN A 149 -14.60 8.49 -5.30
C ASN A 149 -13.34 9.22 -5.78
N ARG A 150 -13.42 10.51 -6.17
CA ARG A 150 -12.29 11.29 -6.71
C ARG A 150 -11.07 11.32 -5.81
N ARG A 151 -11.29 11.25 -4.50
CA ARG A 151 -10.25 11.31 -3.44
C ARG A 151 -9.62 9.96 -3.11
N LYS A 152 -10.08 8.84 -3.69
CA LYS A 152 -9.46 7.53 -3.51
C LYS A 152 -8.06 7.51 -4.14
N ASN A 153 -7.14 6.72 -3.56
CA ASN A 153 -5.84 6.46 -4.18
C ASN A 153 -6.06 5.81 -5.54
N ARG A 154 -5.51 6.42 -6.59
CA ARG A 154 -5.61 5.93 -7.95
C ARG A 154 -4.39 5.11 -8.34
N SER A 155 -4.64 4.10 -9.15
CA SER A 155 -3.65 3.22 -9.75
C SER A 155 -3.99 3.04 -11.23
N PRO A 156 -3.72 4.07 -12.08
CA PRO A 156 -4.18 4.05 -13.47
C PRO A 156 -3.54 2.94 -14.29
N ILE A 157 -4.30 2.26 -15.16
CA ILE A 157 -3.79 1.17 -16.01
C ILE A 157 -2.80 1.71 -17.06
N LEU A 158 -3.06 2.91 -17.56
CA LEU A 158 -2.21 3.60 -18.52
C LEU A 158 -1.97 5.04 -18.07
N LEU A 159 -0.73 5.51 -18.15
CA LEU A 159 -0.41 6.91 -17.90
C LEU A 159 -0.58 7.74 -19.19
N ASP A 160 -1.24 8.90 -19.09
CA ASP A 160 -1.53 9.80 -20.22
C ASP A 160 -0.34 10.64 -20.67
N SER A 161 0.62 10.85 -19.79
CA SER A 161 1.86 11.58 -20.06
C SER A 161 2.98 11.03 -19.17
N ALA A 162 4.23 11.33 -19.55
CA ALA A 162 5.31 11.21 -18.58
C ALA A 162 4.95 12.07 -17.36
N PRO A 163 5.16 11.61 -16.12
CA PRO A 163 4.82 12.41 -14.95
C PRO A 163 5.46 13.81 -15.04
N GLU A 164 4.65 14.86 -15.22
CA GLU A 164 5.06 16.20 -15.69
C GLU A 164 6.15 16.90 -14.85
N GLU A 165 6.39 16.44 -13.62
CA GLU A 165 7.36 17.03 -12.70
C GLU A 165 8.74 16.35 -12.71
N ASN A 166 8.86 15.23 -13.43
CA ASN A 166 10.02 14.34 -13.37
C ASN A 166 11.05 14.60 -14.49
N ILE A 167 10.68 15.33 -15.54
CA ILE A 167 11.56 15.61 -16.70
C ILE A 167 12.31 16.95 -16.53
N ARG A 168 12.04 17.76 -15.50
CA ARG A 168 12.60 19.12 -15.42
C ARG A 168 14.12 19.20 -15.20
N HIS A 169 14.78 18.14 -14.71
CA HIS A 169 16.24 18.13 -14.49
C HIS A 169 16.90 16.75 -14.72
N PRO A 170 16.97 16.24 -15.96
CA PRO A 170 17.63 14.97 -16.28
C PRO A 170 19.16 15.03 -16.10
N GLU A 171 19.72 16.24 -16.02
CA GLU A 171 21.16 16.49 -15.98
C GLU A 171 21.83 16.07 -14.66
N LYS A 172 21.11 16.13 -13.53
CA LYS A 172 21.68 16.06 -12.17
C LYS A 172 21.67 14.66 -11.52
N LEU A 173 21.11 13.65 -12.17
CA LEU A 173 21.02 12.27 -11.66
C LEU A 173 21.96 11.28 -12.38
N ARG A 174 22.93 11.81 -13.14
CA ARG A 174 23.88 11.02 -13.94
C ARG A 174 24.90 10.30 -13.06
N GLY A 175 24.66 9.03 -12.79
CA GLY A 175 25.73 8.03 -12.90
C GLY A 175 25.42 7.18 -14.11
N GLN A 176 25.80 7.66 -15.29
CA GLN A 176 25.36 7.07 -16.54
C GLN A 176 26.11 5.76 -16.78
N ILE A 177 25.47 4.64 -16.47
CA ILE A 177 25.89 3.34 -16.98
C ILE A 177 25.92 3.46 -18.51
N ARG A 178 27.10 3.31 -19.12
CA ARG A 178 27.30 3.40 -20.56
C ARG A 178 27.60 2.03 -21.13
N PHE A 179 26.75 1.57 -22.05
CA PHE A 179 26.91 0.30 -22.71
C PHE A 179 27.99 0.38 -23.79
N ARG A 180 28.95 -0.53 -23.71
CA ARG A 180 30.00 -0.77 -24.72
C ARG A 180 29.48 -1.63 -25.86
N MET A 181 28.68 -2.64 -25.51
CA MET A 181 27.97 -3.49 -26.48
C MET A 181 26.48 -3.18 -26.46
N ARG A 182 25.84 -3.20 -27.63
CA ARG A 182 24.42 -2.88 -27.76
C ARG A 182 23.64 -3.92 -28.58
N PRO A 183 23.62 -5.21 -28.15
CA PRO A 183 22.82 -6.21 -28.82
C PRO A 183 21.33 -5.91 -28.67
N ASN A 184 20.51 -6.49 -29.56
CA ASN A 184 19.08 -6.61 -29.30
C ASN A 184 18.86 -7.54 -28.11
N ILE A 185 17.95 -7.14 -27.22
CA ILE A 185 17.64 -7.88 -26.00
C ILE A 185 16.15 -8.18 -25.98
N TYR A 186 15.82 -9.46 -25.78
CA TYR A 186 14.46 -9.96 -25.67
C TYR A 186 14.28 -10.60 -24.30
N LEU A 187 13.44 -9.99 -23.48
CA LEU A 187 13.04 -10.46 -22.17
C LEU A 187 11.69 -11.17 -22.30
N PHE A 188 11.68 -12.49 -22.22
CA PHE A 188 10.46 -13.26 -21.99
C PHE A 188 10.11 -13.17 -20.50
N TYR A 189 9.03 -12.43 -20.22
CA TYR A 189 8.47 -12.28 -18.89
C TYR A 189 7.39 -13.33 -18.70
N LEU A 190 7.77 -14.47 -18.13
CA LEU A 190 7.00 -15.70 -18.13
C LEU A 190 6.00 -15.72 -16.98
N GLU A 191 4.71 -15.69 -17.31
CA GLU A 191 3.63 -15.69 -16.32
C GLU A 191 3.54 -17.06 -15.64
N SER A 192 3.81 -17.08 -14.33
CA SER A 192 3.65 -18.23 -13.46
C SER A 192 4.38 -19.50 -13.91
N MET A 193 5.54 -19.37 -14.57
CA MET A 193 6.30 -20.50 -15.09
C MET A 193 7.36 -20.98 -14.09
N HIS A 194 7.12 -22.14 -13.50
CA HIS A 194 8.04 -22.78 -12.55
C HIS A 194 9.36 -23.25 -13.18
N SER A 195 10.40 -23.34 -12.34
CA SER A 195 11.63 -24.03 -12.70
C SER A 195 11.41 -25.55 -12.79
N SER A 196 12.26 -26.26 -13.55
CA SER A 196 12.23 -27.73 -13.65
C SER A 196 12.35 -28.42 -12.29
N LYS A 197 13.10 -27.81 -11.35
CA LYS A 197 13.21 -28.23 -9.94
C LYS A 197 11.86 -28.18 -9.22
N ALA A 198 11.14 -27.06 -9.33
CA ALA A 198 9.85 -26.90 -8.69
C ALA A 198 8.79 -27.82 -9.30
N VAL A 199 8.70 -27.90 -10.62
CA VAL A 199 7.65 -28.73 -11.25
C VAL A 199 7.84 -30.22 -10.94
N ARG A 200 9.09 -30.68 -10.89
CA ARG A 200 9.39 -32.05 -10.43
C ARG A 200 9.00 -32.27 -8.97
N ALA A 201 9.36 -31.35 -8.09
CA ALA A 201 9.12 -31.48 -6.65
C ALA A 201 7.63 -31.33 -6.26
N LEU A 202 6.88 -30.52 -7.01
CA LEU A 202 5.47 -30.22 -6.73
C LEU A 202 4.54 -31.17 -7.48
N TYR A 203 4.73 -31.33 -8.79
CA TYR A 203 3.79 -32.02 -9.67
C TYR A 203 4.30 -33.35 -10.23
N GLY A 204 5.53 -33.76 -9.91
CA GLY A 204 6.12 -35.01 -10.40
C GLY A 204 6.41 -35.04 -11.91
N ILE A 205 6.39 -33.89 -12.58
CA ILE A 205 6.67 -33.79 -14.03
C ILE A 205 8.18 -33.75 -14.26
N ASP A 206 8.66 -34.50 -15.26
CA ASP A 206 10.04 -34.34 -15.71
C ASP A 206 10.22 -33.07 -16.55
N GLY A 207 10.87 -32.06 -15.93
CA GLY A 207 11.23 -30.81 -16.57
C GLY A 207 12.51 -30.86 -17.40
N THR A 208 13.21 -31.99 -17.49
CA THR A 208 14.55 -32.02 -18.09
C THR A 208 14.59 -31.74 -19.60
N ASP A 209 13.50 -31.95 -20.35
CA ASP A 209 13.56 -31.67 -21.79
C ASP A 209 13.63 -30.18 -22.09
N ILE A 210 12.98 -29.32 -21.30
CA ILE A 210 13.09 -27.86 -21.51
C ILE A 210 14.49 -27.38 -21.12
N ASP A 211 15.08 -27.92 -20.06
CA ASP A 211 16.46 -27.62 -19.67
C ASP A 211 17.42 -28.02 -20.82
N ARG A 212 17.30 -29.24 -21.34
CA ARG A 212 18.09 -29.73 -22.48
C ARG A 212 17.89 -28.88 -23.74
N PHE A 213 16.65 -28.47 -24.02
CA PHE A 213 16.37 -27.58 -25.15
C PHE A 213 17.09 -26.23 -24.98
N LEU A 214 16.99 -25.61 -23.80
CA LEU A 214 17.60 -24.32 -23.53
C LEU A 214 19.14 -24.41 -23.58
N GLU A 215 19.74 -25.41 -22.91
CA GLU A 215 21.19 -25.64 -22.95
C GLU A 215 21.71 -25.86 -24.38
N LYS A 216 21.01 -26.71 -25.16
CA LYS A 216 21.36 -26.96 -26.56
C LYS A 216 21.34 -25.69 -27.42
N ASN A 217 20.49 -24.72 -27.06
CA ASN A 217 20.38 -23.44 -27.76
C ASN A 217 21.22 -22.32 -27.11
N GLY A 218 22.18 -22.66 -26.25
CA GLY A 218 23.17 -21.74 -25.69
C GLY A 218 22.70 -20.93 -24.49
N PHE A 219 21.64 -21.37 -23.80
CA PHE A 219 21.21 -20.73 -22.55
C PHE A 219 22.02 -21.25 -21.36
N THR A 220 22.32 -20.34 -20.44
CA THR A 220 22.77 -20.64 -19.07
C THR A 220 21.55 -20.75 -18.17
N LEU A 221 21.43 -21.85 -17.42
CA LEU A 221 20.30 -22.12 -16.51
C LEU A 221 20.64 -21.75 -15.06
N TYR A 222 19.62 -21.30 -14.32
CA TYR A 222 19.74 -20.88 -12.91
C TYR A 222 18.76 -21.68 -12.04
N PRO A 223 19.12 -22.91 -11.64
CA PRO A 223 18.19 -23.84 -10.97
C PRO A 223 17.76 -23.40 -9.56
N ASP A 224 18.54 -22.52 -8.92
CA ASP A 224 18.27 -21.97 -7.59
C ASP A 224 17.73 -20.53 -7.62
N PHE A 225 17.30 -20.06 -8.80
CA PHE A 225 16.65 -18.75 -8.93
C PHE A 225 15.25 -18.76 -8.28
N LEU A 226 15.01 -17.78 -7.43
CA LEU A 226 13.74 -17.56 -6.76
C LEU A 226 13.20 -16.16 -7.10
N SER A 227 11.88 -16.05 -7.30
CA SER A 227 11.28 -14.75 -7.52
C SER A 227 11.40 -13.87 -6.28
N THR A 228 11.53 -12.55 -6.48
CA THR A 228 11.60 -11.61 -5.35
C THR A 228 10.23 -11.44 -4.69
N ALA A 229 9.15 -11.59 -5.47
CA ALA A 229 7.77 -11.52 -5.00
C ALA A 229 7.00 -12.78 -5.38
N CYS A 230 5.92 -13.06 -4.67
CA CYS A 230 4.98 -14.11 -5.04
C CYS A 230 3.85 -13.61 -5.98
N TRP A 231 3.92 -12.39 -6.53
CA TRP A 231 2.94 -11.84 -7.48
C TRP A 231 3.52 -10.91 -8.54
N THR A 232 2.86 -10.87 -9.71
CA THR A 232 3.34 -10.20 -10.93
C THR A 232 3.76 -8.75 -10.70
N ALA A 233 2.89 -7.93 -10.09
CA ALA A 233 3.19 -6.52 -9.89
C ALA A 233 4.41 -6.29 -8.99
N GLY A 234 4.57 -7.14 -7.98
CA GLY A 234 5.71 -7.09 -7.07
C GLY A 234 7.01 -7.50 -7.74
N THR A 235 6.99 -8.58 -8.51
CA THR A 235 8.17 -9.03 -9.25
C THR A 235 8.54 -8.03 -10.35
N ALA A 236 7.57 -7.45 -11.07
CA ALA A 236 7.80 -6.39 -12.03
C ALA A 236 8.47 -5.17 -11.37
N PHE A 237 8.07 -4.81 -10.15
CA PHE A 237 8.75 -3.76 -9.38
C PHE A 237 10.19 -4.14 -9.05
N ALA A 238 10.40 -5.33 -8.47
CA ALA A 238 11.74 -5.81 -8.16
C ALA A 238 12.66 -5.82 -9.38
N LEU A 239 12.18 -6.32 -10.51
CA LEU A 239 12.95 -6.44 -11.74
C LEU A 239 13.27 -5.09 -12.38
N PHE A 240 12.25 -4.23 -12.58
CA PHE A 240 12.40 -3.03 -13.41
C PHE A 240 12.71 -1.76 -12.62
N ALA A 241 12.37 -1.72 -11.33
CA ALA A 241 12.82 -0.67 -10.41
C ALA A 241 14.11 -1.05 -9.69
N ARG A 242 14.55 -2.32 -9.77
CA ARG A 242 15.68 -2.86 -9.02
C ARG A 242 15.54 -2.61 -7.51
N HIS A 243 14.36 -2.91 -6.96
CA HIS A 243 14.09 -2.68 -5.53
C HIS A 243 13.27 -3.82 -4.90
N PRO A 244 13.72 -4.42 -3.79
CA PRO A 244 13.13 -5.67 -3.29
C PRO A 244 11.81 -5.49 -2.52
N LEU A 245 11.43 -4.26 -2.12
CA LEU A 245 10.17 -3.98 -1.43
C LEU A 245 9.20 -3.20 -2.32
N PHE A 246 7.90 -3.52 -2.23
CA PHE A 246 6.88 -3.01 -3.15
C PHE A 246 5.48 -3.05 -2.51
N ASP A 247 4.72 -1.96 -2.64
CA ASP A 247 3.36 -1.82 -2.08
C ASP A 247 2.28 -2.17 -3.13
N ALA A 248 2.22 -3.46 -3.50
CA ALA A 248 1.23 -4.04 -4.42
C ALA A 248 1.09 -3.40 -5.82
N THR A 249 2.06 -2.60 -6.28
CA THR A 249 1.96 -1.86 -7.56
C THR A 249 3.21 -1.97 -8.42
N ILE A 250 3.03 -1.88 -9.75
CA ILE A 250 4.14 -1.73 -10.71
C ILE A 250 4.76 -0.31 -10.66
N PRO A 251 6.06 -0.15 -10.96
CA PRO A 251 6.77 1.12 -10.87
C PRO A 251 6.25 2.14 -11.90
N GLU A 252 6.05 3.39 -11.46
CA GLU A 252 5.64 4.51 -12.33
C GLU A 252 6.72 4.83 -13.38
N TYR A 253 8.00 4.78 -13.01
CA TYR A 253 9.12 5.02 -13.92
C TYR A 253 10.27 4.02 -13.66
N PRO A 254 10.31 2.89 -14.39
CA PRO A 254 11.32 1.86 -14.17
C PRO A 254 12.73 2.32 -14.59
N VAL A 255 13.71 2.20 -13.69
CA VAL A 255 15.12 2.54 -13.92
C VAL A 255 15.72 1.75 -15.07
N VAL A 256 15.31 0.49 -15.23
CA VAL A 256 15.82 -0.39 -16.30
C VAL A 256 15.50 0.18 -17.67
N PHE A 257 14.25 0.62 -17.90
CA PHE A 257 13.84 1.16 -19.21
C PHE A 257 14.54 2.49 -19.49
N ARG A 258 14.76 3.30 -18.45
CA ARG A 258 15.48 4.56 -18.56
C ARG A 258 16.94 4.33 -18.99
N ILE A 259 17.65 3.41 -18.34
CA ILE A 259 19.05 3.10 -18.69
C ILE A 259 19.17 2.61 -20.13
N PHE A 260 18.26 1.74 -20.59
CA PHE A 260 18.22 1.32 -21.99
C PHE A 260 18.02 2.50 -22.95
N ARG A 261 16.99 3.34 -22.71
CA ARG A 261 16.72 4.52 -23.55
C ARG A 261 17.89 5.50 -23.58
N GLU A 262 18.54 5.74 -22.44
CA GLU A 262 19.73 6.61 -22.32
C GLU A 262 20.95 6.07 -23.06
N ASN A 263 20.99 4.76 -23.31
CA ASN A 263 22.00 4.08 -24.14
C ASN A 263 21.55 3.90 -25.61
N GLY A 264 20.47 4.57 -26.02
CA GLY A 264 20.02 4.63 -27.40
C GLY A 264 19.11 3.48 -27.84
N TYR A 265 18.58 2.70 -26.90
CA TYR A 265 17.66 1.62 -27.22
C TYR A 265 16.24 2.12 -27.52
N ALA A 266 15.55 1.44 -28.43
CA ALA A 266 14.11 1.48 -28.55
C ALA A 266 13.47 0.45 -27.61
N VAL A 267 12.42 0.83 -26.88
CA VAL A 267 11.71 -0.06 -25.94
C VAL A 267 10.45 -0.60 -26.58
N ARG A 268 10.28 -1.92 -26.58
CA ARG A 268 9.12 -2.61 -27.19
C ARG A 268 8.40 -3.44 -26.13
N LEU A 269 7.10 -3.27 -25.99
CA LEU A 269 6.27 -4.00 -25.02
C LEU A 269 5.26 -4.87 -25.76
N VAL A 270 5.34 -6.18 -25.54
CA VAL A 270 4.42 -7.15 -26.13
C VAL A 270 3.68 -7.88 -25.02
N ASP A 271 2.38 -7.64 -24.96
CA ASP A 271 1.44 -8.23 -24.03
C ASP A 271 0.08 -8.40 -24.73
N LYS A 272 -0.82 -9.19 -24.16
CA LYS A 272 -2.19 -9.31 -24.65
C LYS A 272 -2.96 -7.99 -24.48
N ALA A 273 -2.72 -7.31 -23.36
CA ALA A 273 -3.45 -6.12 -22.94
C ALA A 273 -2.56 -5.11 -22.21
N ALA A 274 -3.18 -4.02 -21.74
CA ALA A 274 -2.47 -2.94 -21.08
C ALA A 274 -2.36 -3.11 -19.55
N GLN A 275 -2.99 -4.12 -18.94
CA GLN A 275 -3.08 -4.22 -17.47
C GLN A 275 -1.71 -4.19 -16.77
N ILE A 276 -0.72 -4.92 -17.31
CA ILE A 276 0.62 -5.05 -16.70
C ILE A 276 1.59 -4.04 -17.30
N PHE A 277 1.78 -4.04 -18.61
CA PHE A 277 2.77 -3.16 -19.26
C PHE A 277 2.24 -1.77 -19.66
N GLY A 278 0.93 -1.53 -19.55
CA GLY A 278 0.29 -0.30 -19.99
C GLY A 278 0.80 0.96 -19.32
N ARG A 279 1.18 0.89 -18.04
CA ARG A 279 1.76 2.05 -17.34
C ARG A 279 3.10 2.50 -17.91
N TRP A 280 3.79 1.64 -18.64
CA TRP A 280 5.05 1.98 -19.30
C TRP A 280 4.88 2.28 -20.78
N ALA A 281 3.65 2.30 -21.31
CA ALA A 281 3.37 2.59 -22.72
C ALA A 281 3.85 3.99 -23.15
N TRP A 282 4.08 4.91 -22.21
CA TRP A 282 4.67 6.21 -22.48
C TRP A 282 6.20 6.16 -22.68
N LEU A 283 6.87 5.12 -22.20
CA LEU A 283 8.29 4.83 -22.40
C LEU A 283 8.56 3.91 -23.58
N ALA A 284 7.53 3.32 -24.15
CA ALA A 284 7.66 2.35 -25.24
C ALA A 284 7.56 3.04 -26.61
N ASP A 285 8.41 2.62 -27.53
CA ASP A 285 8.34 2.94 -28.95
C ASP A 285 7.32 2.04 -29.67
N TYR A 286 7.05 0.84 -29.13
CA TYR A 286 6.03 -0.10 -29.61
C TYR A 286 5.24 -0.74 -28.47
N CYS A 287 3.92 -0.89 -28.65
CA CYS A 287 3.04 -1.66 -27.77
C CYS A 287 2.08 -2.53 -28.62
N SER A 288 2.00 -3.82 -28.34
CA SER A 288 1.12 -4.75 -29.07
C SER A 288 -0.38 -4.49 -28.87
N PHE A 289 -0.81 -3.93 -27.73
CA PHE A 289 -2.23 -3.66 -27.45
C PHE A 289 -2.76 -2.38 -28.12
N SER A 290 -1.88 -1.55 -28.71
CA SER A 290 -2.26 -0.34 -29.46
C SER A 290 -1.67 -0.28 -30.87
N GLN A 291 -0.66 -1.08 -31.20
CA GLN A 291 -0.11 -1.22 -32.56
C GLN A 291 0.46 0.11 -33.14
N GLY A 292 1.22 0.84 -32.31
CA GLY A 292 2.08 1.96 -32.75
C GLY A 292 1.80 3.32 -32.07
N PRO A 293 2.67 4.33 -32.27
CA PRO A 293 2.69 5.54 -31.44
C PRO A 293 1.40 6.37 -31.45
N ALA A 294 0.79 6.59 -32.62
CA ALA A 294 -0.43 7.39 -32.75
C ALA A 294 -1.63 6.76 -32.03
N ARG A 295 -1.77 5.43 -32.15
CA ARG A 295 -2.82 4.67 -31.47
C ARG A 295 -2.54 4.56 -29.97
N THR A 296 -1.27 4.41 -29.56
CA THR A 296 -0.88 4.49 -28.14
C THR A 296 -1.21 5.86 -27.55
N TRP A 297 -0.99 6.94 -28.30
CA TRP A 297 -1.35 8.28 -27.89
C TRP A 297 -2.88 8.44 -27.76
N LEU A 298 -3.64 7.92 -28.72
CA LEU A 298 -5.10 7.97 -28.68
C LEU A 298 -5.66 7.18 -27.48
N LEU A 299 -5.16 5.95 -27.30
CA LEU A 299 -5.52 5.08 -26.18
C LEU A 299 -5.20 5.74 -24.83
N ARG A 300 -4.01 6.34 -24.67
CA ARG A 300 -3.64 7.00 -23.40
C ARG A 300 -4.45 8.25 -23.10
N THR A 301 -4.91 8.93 -24.14
CA THR A 301 -5.63 10.20 -24.02
C THR A 301 -7.10 9.99 -23.71
N LEU A 302 -7.70 8.96 -24.30
CA LEU A 302 -9.14 8.68 -24.25
C LEU A 302 -9.44 7.31 -23.63
N LEU A 303 -8.58 6.83 -22.72
CA LEU A 303 -8.64 5.49 -22.16
C LEU A 303 -10.06 5.07 -21.71
N PRO A 304 -10.82 5.88 -20.92
CA PRO A 304 -12.20 5.54 -20.52
C PRO A 304 -13.14 5.17 -21.67
N VAL A 305 -13.01 5.84 -22.82
CA VAL A 305 -13.85 5.58 -24.00
C VAL A 305 -13.44 4.28 -24.68
N PHE A 306 -12.13 4.04 -24.83
CA PHE A 306 -11.62 2.79 -25.41
C PHE A 306 -11.87 1.59 -24.51
N THR A 307 -11.87 1.76 -23.19
CA THR A 307 -12.17 0.67 -22.27
C THR A 307 -13.63 0.27 -22.30
N SER A 308 -14.54 1.23 -22.49
CA SER A 308 -15.99 1.02 -22.44
C SER A 308 -16.63 0.70 -23.79
N CYS A 309 -15.92 0.90 -24.91
CA CYS A 309 -16.45 0.73 -26.26
C CYS A 309 -15.65 -0.26 -27.10
N ARG A 310 -16.14 -1.51 -27.23
CA ARG A 310 -15.53 -2.52 -28.10
C ARG A 310 -15.49 -2.13 -29.58
N TRP A 311 -16.49 -1.41 -30.07
CA TRP A 311 -16.56 -0.98 -31.48
C TRP A 311 -15.44 0.00 -31.83
N LEU A 312 -15.21 0.99 -30.96
CA LEU A 312 -14.12 1.95 -31.12
C LEU A 312 -12.77 1.22 -31.09
N ARG A 313 -12.59 0.27 -30.17
CA ARG A 313 -11.41 -0.58 -30.14
C ARG A 313 -11.19 -1.34 -31.44
N GLY A 314 -12.23 -1.99 -31.97
CA GLY A 314 -12.16 -2.71 -33.25
C GLY A 314 -11.77 -1.82 -34.42
N LEU A 315 -12.33 -0.60 -34.51
CA LEU A 315 -12.03 0.36 -35.56
C LEU A 315 -10.55 0.78 -35.56
N PHE A 316 -9.96 0.93 -34.38
CA PHE A 316 -8.57 1.36 -34.22
C PHE A 316 -7.58 0.20 -34.04
N GLY A 317 -8.05 -1.05 -34.05
CA GLY A 317 -7.22 -2.24 -33.82
C GLY A 317 -6.56 -2.25 -32.43
N ILE A 318 -7.28 -1.77 -31.41
CA ILE A 318 -6.82 -1.69 -30.01
C ILE A 318 -7.37 -2.88 -29.21
N SER A 319 -6.52 -3.56 -28.44
CA SER A 319 -6.93 -4.65 -27.54
C SER A 319 -7.75 -4.10 -26.36
N ASP A 320 -8.53 -4.96 -25.69
CA ASP A 320 -9.17 -4.58 -24.44
C ASP A 320 -8.11 -4.30 -23.35
N PRO A 321 -8.01 -3.08 -22.80
CA PRO A 321 -6.98 -2.76 -21.82
C PRO A 321 -7.09 -3.57 -20.51
N PHE A 322 -8.30 -4.06 -20.19
CA PHE A 322 -8.62 -4.78 -18.96
C PHE A 322 -8.50 -6.32 -19.08
N ASP A 323 -8.17 -6.86 -20.26
CA ASP A 323 -8.06 -8.31 -20.43
C ASP A 323 -6.78 -8.83 -19.76
N ILE A 324 -6.92 -9.63 -18.71
CA ILE A 324 -5.79 -10.10 -17.90
C ILE A 324 -5.40 -11.56 -18.15
N THR A 325 -6.21 -12.30 -18.92
CA THR A 325 -6.05 -13.76 -19.07
C THR A 325 -5.21 -14.08 -20.30
N VAL A 326 -4.23 -14.96 -20.19
CA VAL A 326 -3.48 -15.59 -21.30
C VAL A 326 -3.72 -17.11 -21.25
N ARG A 327 -4.97 -17.53 -21.02
CA ARG A 327 -5.30 -18.96 -20.77
C ARG A 327 -5.37 -19.79 -22.03
N LYS A 328 -5.67 -19.15 -23.15
CA LYS A 328 -6.07 -19.84 -24.36
C LYS A 328 -4.95 -19.82 -25.38
N GLU A 329 -4.84 -20.90 -26.15
CA GLU A 329 -3.92 -20.98 -27.29
C GLU A 329 -4.13 -19.84 -28.31
N GLU A 330 -5.35 -19.32 -28.40
CA GLU A 330 -5.67 -18.14 -29.21
C GLU A 330 -4.94 -16.87 -28.73
N ASP A 331 -4.70 -16.75 -27.42
CA ASP A 331 -4.04 -15.59 -26.82
C ASP A 331 -2.54 -15.62 -27.10
N PHE A 332 -1.89 -16.79 -26.97
CA PHE A 332 -0.52 -16.97 -27.42
C PHE A 332 -0.37 -16.71 -28.92
N SER A 333 -1.31 -17.19 -29.74
CA SER A 333 -1.31 -16.92 -31.18
C SER A 333 -1.33 -15.43 -31.52
N LYS A 334 -2.00 -14.59 -30.70
CA LYS A 334 -2.00 -13.12 -30.86
C LYS A 334 -0.64 -12.54 -30.49
N ILE A 335 -0.05 -12.98 -29.39
CA ILE A 335 1.30 -12.56 -28.95
C ILE A 335 2.34 -12.95 -30.01
N HIS A 336 2.32 -14.20 -30.47
CA HIS A 336 3.21 -14.70 -31.52
C HIS A 336 3.10 -13.88 -32.81
N ARG A 337 1.88 -13.58 -33.29
CA ARG A 337 1.69 -12.68 -34.45
C ARG A 337 2.23 -11.27 -34.20
N ALA A 338 2.04 -10.73 -33.00
CA ALA A 338 2.56 -9.42 -32.64
C ALA A 338 4.10 -9.41 -32.63
N VAL A 339 4.75 -10.43 -32.06
CA VAL A 339 6.21 -10.57 -32.10
C VAL A 339 6.71 -10.71 -33.54
N LYS A 340 6.11 -11.59 -34.34
CA LYS A 340 6.47 -11.76 -35.75
C LYS A 340 6.38 -10.44 -36.52
N SER A 341 5.25 -9.73 -36.41
CA SER A 341 5.08 -8.43 -37.05
C SER A 341 6.04 -7.36 -36.51
N MET A 342 6.38 -7.43 -35.22
CA MET A 342 7.35 -6.53 -34.59
C MET A 342 8.78 -6.80 -35.08
N LEU A 343 9.14 -8.05 -35.36
CA LEU A 343 10.44 -8.40 -35.94
C LEU A 343 10.51 -7.97 -37.42
N GLU A 344 9.52 -8.36 -38.22
CA GLU A 344 9.49 -8.10 -39.67
C GLU A 344 9.24 -6.63 -40.05
N GLY A 345 8.49 -5.89 -39.23
CA GLY A 345 8.05 -4.52 -39.53
C GLY A 345 8.87 -3.40 -38.89
N TRP A 346 9.96 -3.72 -38.19
CA TRP A 346 10.74 -2.73 -37.45
C TRP A 346 11.86 -2.12 -38.30
N ASN A 347 11.65 -0.87 -38.73
CA ASN A 347 12.59 -0.14 -39.61
C ASN A 347 13.50 0.85 -38.87
N ASP A 348 13.41 0.94 -37.54
CA ASP A 348 14.25 1.86 -36.75
C ASP A 348 15.61 1.19 -36.47
N PRO A 349 16.74 1.84 -36.82
CA PRO A 349 18.08 1.26 -36.69
C PRO A 349 18.58 1.15 -35.25
N ARG A 350 17.86 1.71 -34.26
CA ARG A 350 18.24 1.60 -32.85
C ARG A 350 18.19 0.14 -32.37
N PRO A 351 19.13 -0.29 -31.51
CA PRO A 351 19.03 -1.58 -30.83
C PRO A 351 17.76 -1.60 -29.97
N THR A 352 17.22 -2.79 -29.75
CA THR A 352 15.91 -2.93 -29.12
C THR A 352 15.99 -3.64 -27.77
N PHE A 353 15.20 -3.16 -26.83
CA PHE A 353 14.92 -3.83 -25.57
C PHE A 353 13.44 -4.19 -25.56
N SER A 354 13.16 -5.48 -25.74
CA SER A 354 11.81 -5.98 -25.97
C SER A 354 11.36 -6.83 -24.79
N VAL A 355 10.23 -6.48 -24.18
CA VAL A 355 9.62 -7.26 -23.08
C VAL A 355 8.38 -7.95 -23.62
N ILE A 356 8.35 -9.28 -23.55
CA ILE A 356 7.32 -10.12 -24.16
C ILE A 356 6.72 -11.01 -23.07
N ARG A 357 5.43 -10.86 -22.78
CA ARG A 357 4.72 -11.60 -21.73
C ARG A 357 3.88 -12.73 -22.30
N PHE A 358 4.08 -13.94 -21.80
CA PHE A 358 3.30 -15.18 -22.04
C PHE A 358 3.65 -16.18 -20.92
N GLY A 359 2.99 -17.34 -20.78
CA GLY A 359 3.36 -18.27 -19.70
C GLY A 359 2.30 -19.33 -19.38
N ALA A 360 2.42 -19.94 -18.20
CA ALA A 360 1.61 -21.06 -17.71
C ALA A 360 0.40 -20.62 -16.85
N GLU A 361 0.38 -19.40 -16.34
CA GLU A 361 -0.63 -18.90 -15.38
C GLU A 361 -0.69 -19.59 -14.00
N HIS A 362 -1.50 -19.03 -13.12
CA HIS A 362 -1.67 -19.45 -11.72
C HIS A 362 -3.15 -19.66 -11.36
N THR A 363 -3.39 -20.28 -10.20
CA THR A 363 -4.73 -20.50 -9.63
C THR A 363 -5.55 -19.20 -9.53
N GLU A 364 -6.85 -19.28 -9.81
CA GLU A 364 -7.82 -18.22 -9.53
C GLU A 364 -8.20 -18.20 -8.04
N PHE A 365 -7.42 -17.47 -7.22
CA PHE A 365 -7.78 -16.99 -5.88
C PHE A 365 -8.78 -17.83 -5.05
N PRO A 366 -8.57 -19.14 -4.83
CA PRO A 366 -9.43 -19.84 -3.90
C PRO A 366 -9.14 -19.30 -2.50
N ASN A 367 -10.20 -19.01 -1.76
CA ASN A 367 -10.12 -18.59 -0.36
C ASN A 367 -9.60 -19.71 0.56
N ASP A 368 -9.54 -20.94 0.05
CA ASP A 368 -9.18 -22.16 0.74
C ASP A 368 -8.05 -22.89 0.02
N TRP A 369 -7.19 -23.57 0.79
CA TRP A 369 -6.08 -24.38 0.28
C TRP A 369 -6.64 -25.73 -0.17
N GLU A 370 -7.20 -25.78 -1.38
CA GLU A 370 -7.66 -27.02 -2.01
C GLU A 370 -6.64 -27.51 -3.06
N ASP A 371 -6.59 -28.82 -3.29
CA ASP A 371 -5.68 -29.44 -4.27
C ASP A 371 -6.12 -29.23 -5.74
N ILE A 372 -7.04 -28.29 -6.01
CA ILE A 372 -7.66 -28.06 -7.32
C ILE A 372 -6.60 -27.91 -8.43
N TRP A 373 -5.48 -27.24 -8.14
CA TRP A 373 -4.47 -26.92 -9.15
C TRP A 373 -3.51 -28.05 -9.51
N ALA A 374 -3.49 -29.14 -8.74
CA ALA A 374 -2.55 -30.24 -8.93
C ALA A 374 -2.70 -30.89 -10.32
N GLU A 375 -3.93 -30.93 -10.84
CA GLU A 375 -4.26 -31.50 -12.15
C GLU A 375 -4.30 -30.44 -13.27
N GLU A 376 -4.63 -29.19 -12.93
CA GLU A 376 -4.79 -28.11 -13.92
C GLU A 376 -3.46 -27.48 -14.36
N TYR A 377 -2.47 -27.35 -13.48
CA TYR A 377 -1.19 -26.73 -13.81
C TYR A 377 -0.31 -27.54 -14.78
N PRO A 378 -0.15 -28.88 -14.64
CA PRO A 378 0.65 -29.68 -15.55
C PRO A 378 0.42 -29.43 -17.06
N PRO A 379 -0.82 -29.45 -17.58
CA PRO A 379 -1.05 -29.17 -19.00
C PRO A 379 -0.73 -27.73 -19.38
N LEU A 380 -0.98 -26.75 -18.50
CA LEU A 380 -0.65 -25.34 -18.74
C LEU A 380 0.86 -25.11 -18.79
N TYR A 381 1.61 -25.76 -17.90
CA TYR A 381 3.08 -25.74 -17.91
C TYR A 381 3.64 -26.35 -19.20
N GLN A 382 3.09 -27.48 -19.66
CA GLN A 382 3.51 -28.08 -20.93
C GLN A 382 3.20 -27.19 -22.14
N GLN A 383 2.05 -26.53 -22.13
CA GLN A 383 1.71 -25.53 -23.14
C GLN A 383 2.71 -24.37 -23.13
N ALA A 384 3.01 -23.79 -21.96
CA ALA A 384 3.98 -22.71 -21.82
C ALA A 384 5.40 -23.11 -22.24
N ARG A 385 5.82 -24.35 -21.98
CA ARG A 385 7.08 -24.92 -22.50
C ARG A 385 7.13 -24.89 -24.02
N ASN A 386 6.09 -25.39 -24.68
CA ASN A 386 6.00 -25.37 -26.15
C ASN A 386 6.03 -23.94 -26.70
N GLN A 387 5.33 -23.03 -26.05
CA GLN A 387 5.33 -21.60 -26.40
C GLN A 387 6.72 -20.96 -26.27
N LEU A 388 7.46 -21.29 -25.21
CA LEU A 388 8.84 -20.82 -25.01
C LEU A 388 9.76 -21.34 -26.10
N GLU A 389 9.64 -22.61 -26.51
CA GLU A 389 10.40 -23.16 -27.63
C GLU A 389 10.11 -22.43 -28.95
N ILE A 390 8.82 -22.24 -29.27
CA ILE A 390 8.38 -21.56 -30.50
C ILE A 390 8.93 -20.14 -30.54
N MET A 391 8.78 -19.39 -29.45
CA MET A 391 9.22 -18.00 -29.38
C MET A 391 10.75 -17.88 -29.45
N THR A 392 11.47 -18.79 -28.79
CA THR A 392 12.94 -18.85 -28.83
C THR A 392 13.44 -19.09 -30.25
N LYS A 393 12.88 -20.09 -30.94
CA LYS A 393 13.22 -20.39 -32.35
C LYS A 393 12.94 -19.20 -33.26
N LEU A 394 11.76 -18.58 -33.14
CA LEU A 394 11.39 -17.41 -33.93
C LEU A 394 12.39 -16.26 -33.79
N ILE A 395 12.82 -15.94 -32.56
CA ILE A 395 13.79 -14.88 -32.34
C ILE A 395 15.16 -15.27 -32.89
N MET A 396 15.62 -16.49 -32.63
CA MET A 396 16.94 -16.94 -33.10
C MET A 396 17.03 -17.03 -34.63
N GLU A 397 15.95 -17.38 -35.31
CA GLU A 397 15.88 -17.40 -36.78
C GLU A 397 16.01 -15.99 -37.39
N HIS A 398 15.51 -14.96 -36.70
CA HIS A 398 15.53 -13.58 -37.16
C HIS A 398 16.77 -12.81 -36.68
N ASP A 399 17.24 -13.11 -35.47
CA ASP A 399 18.27 -12.38 -34.73
C ASP A 399 19.17 -13.38 -33.96
N PRO A 400 20.11 -14.04 -34.66
CA PRO A 400 20.93 -15.10 -34.06
C PRO A 400 21.88 -14.59 -32.97
N ASP A 401 22.23 -13.31 -32.99
CA ASP A 401 23.08 -12.63 -32.00
C ASP A 401 22.27 -11.96 -30.88
N ALA A 402 20.97 -12.26 -30.80
CA ALA A 402 20.10 -11.75 -29.75
C ALA A 402 20.52 -12.25 -28.36
N VAL A 403 20.49 -11.33 -27.39
CA VAL A 403 20.41 -11.70 -25.97
C VAL A 403 18.96 -12.08 -25.67
N ILE A 404 18.74 -13.30 -25.19
CA ILE A 404 17.40 -13.78 -24.80
C ILE A 404 17.43 -14.09 -23.31
N ILE A 405 16.53 -13.46 -22.56
CA ILE A 405 16.36 -13.66 -21.11
C ILE A 405 14.97 -14.24 -20.90
N ALA A 406 14.88 -15.48 -20.48
CA ALA A 406 13.63 -16.13 -20.09
C ALA A 406 13.53 -16.15 -18.57
N VAL A 407 12.56 -15.43 -17.99
CA VAL A 407 12.42 -15.31 -16.54
C VAL A 407 10.96 -15.39 -16.13
N GLY A 408 10.64 -16.30 -15.20
CA GLY A 408 9.31 -16.42 -14.60
C GLY A 408 9.06 -15.36 -13.53
N ASP A 409 7.84 -14.83 -13.43
CA ASP A 409 7.52 -13.76 -12.49
C ASP A 409 7.27 -14.26 -11.06
N HIS A 410 6.49 -15.33 -10.91
CA HIS A 410 6.28 -16.07 -9.66
C HIS A 410 5.84 -17.50 -9.97
N GLY A 411 5.59 -18.33 -8.95
CA GLY A 411 5.10 -19.69 -9.16
C GLY A 411 3.57 -19.79 -9.32
N ALA A 412 3.08 -21.01 -9.48
CA ALA A 412 1.70 -21.34 -9.83
C ALA A 412 0.69 -21.12 -8.70
N ARG A 413 1.19 -21.03 -7.46
CA ARG A 413 0.39 -20.91 -6.23
C ARG A 413 -0.62 -22.02 -6.08
N TRP A 414 -0.18 -23.27 -6.20
CA TRP A 414 -0.99 -24.47 -5.96
C TRP A 414 -1.90 -24.32 -4.73
N HIS A 415 -1.38 -23.82 -3.60
CA HIS A 415 -2.17 -23.64 -2.38
C HIS A 415 -2.93 -22.30 -2.30
N GLY A 416 -3.16 -21.59 -3.41
CA GLY A 416 -3.87 -20.30 -3.43
C GLY A 416 -3.08 -19.16 -2.77
N LEU A 417 -3.78 -18.07 -2.42
CA LEU A 417 -3.14 -16.92 -1.75
C LEU A 417 -2.61 -17.28 -0.34
N PRO A 418 -1.64 -16.51 0.19
CA PRO A 418 -1.19 -16.68 1.56
C PRO A 418 -2.34 -16.40 2.54
N TRP A 419 -2.92 -17.48 3.05
CA TRP A 419 -3.58 -17.71 4.33
C TRP A 419 -4.36 -16.56 4.99
N MET A 420 -5.68 -16.75 5.18
CA MET A 420 -6.59 -15.83 5.89
C MET A 420 -6.76 -16.14 7.41
N GLY A 421 -5.83 -16.87 8.05
CA GLY A 421 -5.87 -17.15 9.49
C GLY A 421 -5.01 -16.22 10.37
N ASP A 422 -4.64 -16.64 11.59
CA ASP A 422 -3.84 -15.87 12.57
C ASP A 422 -2.37 -15.60 12.16
N MET A 423 -2.15 -14.65 11.23
CA MET A 423 -0.91 -14.43 10.42
C MET A 423 0.40 -14.23 11.20
N THR A 424 0.37 -14.40 12.52
CA THR A 424 1.49 -14.35 13.45
C THR A 424 2.41 -15.58 13.38
N ASN A 425 1.96 -16.73 12.84
CA ASN A 425 2.78 -17.94 12.76
C ASN A 425 2.47 -18.86 11.53
N LEU A 426 2.94 -18.45 10.34
CA LEU A 426 2.81 -19.22 9.09
C LEU A 426 3.33 -20.69 9.19
N PRO A 427 4.47 -20.98 9.85
CA PRO A 427 4.91 -22.37 10.08
C PRO A 427 3.90 -23.22 10.83
N GLN A 428 3.32 -22.69 11.91
CA GLN A 428 2.33 -23.42 12.71
C GLN A 428 1.03 -23.64 11.92
N ALA A 429 0.67 -22.71 11.04
CA ALA A 429 -0.48 -22.87 10.13
C ALA A 429 -0.23 -23.96 9.08
N ALA A 430 0.97 -24.01 8.50
CA ALA A 430 1.38 -25.04 7.55
C ALA A 430 1.47 -26.43 8.22
N GLU A 431 2.08 -26.51 9.41
CA GLU A 431 2.20 -27.73 10.22
C GLU A 431 0.83 -28.30 10.61
N LYS A 432 -0.12 -27.44 11.05
CA LYS A 432 -1.49 -27.85 11.39
C LYS A 432 -2.23 -28.51 10.22
N ARG A 433 -1.81 -28.24 8.98
CA ARG A 433 -2.38 -28.82 7.75
C ARG A 433 -1.48 -29.90 7.12
N GLY A 434 -0.35 -30.24 7.74
CA GLY A 434 0.58 -31.24 7.22
C GLY A 434 1.34 -30.80 5.96
N ILE A 435 1.48 -29.48 5.74
CA ILE A 435 2.16 -28.92 4.57
C ILE A 435 3.57 -28.50 4.96
N ASP A 436 4.56 -28.98 4.20
CA ASP A 436 5.96 -28.56 4.35
C ASP A 436 6.13 -27.10 3.90
N PRO A 437 6.55 -26.17 4.79
CA PRO A 437 6.80 -24.78 4.43
C PRO A 437 7.77 -24.61 3.25
N ARG A 438 8.72 -25.53 3.05
CA ARG A 438 9.65 -25.48 1.92
C ARG A 438 8.95 -25.67 0.58
N ARG A 439 7.89 -26.50 0.55
CA ARG A 439 7.07 -26.68 -0.66
C ARG A 439 6.28 -25.42 -1.00
N LEU A 440 5.81 -24.67 0.00
CA LEU A 440 5.19 -23.36 -0.21
C LEU A 440 6.16 -22.34 -0.82
N VAL A 441 7.41 -22.32 -0.35
CA VAL A 441 8.43 -21.43 -0.95
C VAL A 441 8.72 -21.83 -2.40
N LEU A 442 8.81 -23.13 -2.69
CA LEU A 442 8.98 -23.60 -4.08
C LEU A 442 7.77 -23.22 -4.95
N ASP A 443 6.55 -23.41 -4.44
CA ASP A 443 5.29 -23.10 -5.13
C ASP A 443 5.10 -21.61 -5.40
N PHE A 444 5.56 -20.74 -4.51
CA PHE A 444 5.41 -19.30 -4.70
C PHE A 444 6.57 -18.63 -5.44
N PHE A 445 7.80 -19.13 -5.25
CA PHE A 445 8.99 -18.39 -5.66
C PHE A 445 9.89 -19.13 -6.65
N SER A 446 9.86 -20.46 -6.75
CA SER A 446 10.83 -21.16 -7.61
C SER A 446 10.41 -21.15 -9.08
N VAL A 447 11.04 -20.28 -9.86
CA VAL A 447 10.66 -19.96 -11.25
C VAL A 447 11.81 -20.17 -12.23
N LEU A 448 11.50 -20.34 -13.51
CA LEU A 448 12.52 -20.47 -14.53
C LEU A 448 13.34 -19.17 -14.65
N LEU A 449 14.67 -19.27 -14.64
CA LEU A 449 15.56 -18.25 -15.22
C LEU A 449 16.55 -18.94 -16.16
N ALA A 450 16.61 -18.47 -17.40
CA ALA A 450 17.56 -18.91 -18.41
C ALA A 450 18.02 -17.72 -19.25
N ILE A 451 19.34 -17.60 -19.47
CA ILE A 451 19.94 -16.48 -20.23
C ILE A 451 20.77 -17.03 -21.38
N ARG A 452 20.38 -16.71 -22.61
CA ARG A 452 21.21 -16.89 -23.79
C ARG A 452 22.03 -15.64 -24.02
N TRP A 453 23.33 -15.81 -24.06
CA TRP A 453 24.28 -14.73 -24.31
C TRP A 453 25.14 -15.05 -25.54
N PRO A 454 25.31 -14.13 -26.52
CA PRO A 454 25.95 -14.44 -27.80
C PRO A 454 27.41 -14.91 -27.68
N SER A 455 28.15 -14.41 -26.69
CA SER A 455 29.56 -14.75 -26.49
C SER A 455 29.81 -16.02 -25.66
N GLY A 456 28.79 -16.84 -25.42
CA GLY A 456 28.86 -18.06 -24.62
C GLY A 456 28.08 -17.97 -23.30
N PRO A 457 28.38 -18.83 -22.31
CA PRO A 457 27.66 -18.83 -21.03
C PRO A 457 27.70 -17.47 -20.32
N PHE A 458 26.58 -17.05 -19.74
CA PHE A 458 26.50 -15.78 -19.02
C PHE A 458 27.29 -15.89 -17.70
N PRO A 459 28.23 -14.98 -17.39
CA PRO A 459 29.27 -15.22 -16.40
C PRO A 459 28.88 -14.87 -14.95
N HIS A 460 27.62 -14.52 -14.69
CA HIS A 460 27.18 -14.03 -13.39
C HIS A 460 26.15 -14.94 -12.74
N GLN A 461 26.34 -15.25 -11.46
CA GLN A 461 25.32 -15.88 -10.62
C GLN A 461 24.24 -14.87 -10.22
N ILE A 462 22.98 -15.30 -10.36
CA ILE A 462 21.77 -14.51 -10.09
C ILE A 462 20.79 -15.40 -9.33
N HIS A 463 20.33 -14.94 -8.16
CA HIS A 463 19.39 -15.71 -7.34
C HIS A 463 17.98 -15.09 -7.29
N THR A 464 17.85 -13.79 -7.57
CA THR A 464 16.57 -13.08 -7.52
C THR A 464 16.43 -12.01 -8.59
N HIS A 465 15.20 -11.54 -8.85
CA HIS A 465 14.90 -10.56 -9.89
C HIS A 465 15.58 -9.22 -9.68
N VAL A 466 15.72 -8.78 -8.42
CA VAL A 466 16.25 -7.46 -8.06
C VAL A 466 17.67 -7.22 -8.60
N ASN A 467 18.45 -8.29 -8.75
CA ASN A 467 19.84 -8.24 -9.18
C ASN A 467 20.08 -8.66 -10.65
N LEU A 468 19.06 -9.16 -11.36
CA LEU A 468 19.19 -9.61 -12.74
C LEU A 468 19.75 -8.50 -13.65
N PHE A 469 19.14 -7.30 -13.62
CA PHE A 469 19.62 -6.19 -14.46
C PHE A 469 20.92 -5.56 -13.97
N ALA A 470 21.30 -5.72 -12.70
CA ALA A 470 22.64 -5.34 -12.23
C ALA A 470 23.71 -6.14 -12.98
N ALA A 471 23.50 -7.46 -13.11
CA ALA A 471 24.37 -8.36 -13.86
C ALA A 471 24.37 -8.06 -15.36
N ILE A 472 23.19 -7.88 -15.97
CA ILE A 472 23.09 -7.54 -17.40
C ILE A 472 23.80 -6.21 -17.71
N PHE A 473 23.63 -5.19 -16.86
CA PHE A 473 24.29 -3.91 -17.06
C PHE A 473 25.81 -3.98 -16.89
N ALA A 474 26.30 -4.80 -15.95
CA ALA A 474 27.74 -5.03 -15.79
C ALA A 474 28.35 -5.59 -17.08
N GLU A 475 27.73 -6.60 -17.69
CA GLU A 475 28.20 -7.19 -18.94
C GLU A 475 28.09 -6.24 -20.13
N LEU A 476 26.95 -5.53 -20.28
CA LEU A 476 26.77 -4.59 -21.39
C LEU A 476 27.74 -3.40 -21.32
N SER A 477 28.10 -2.96 -20.11
CA SER A 477 28.98 -1.81 -19.88
C SER A 477 30.46 -2.18 -19.70
N GLY A 478 30.77 -3.43 -19.35
CA GLY A 478 32.09 -3.84 -18.88
C GLY A 478 32.51 -3.14 -17.58
N ASP A 479 31.55 -2.69 -16.76
CA ASP A 479 31.78 -1.96 -15.51
C ASP A 479 31.36 -2.81 -14.29
N PRO A 480 32.32 -3.34 -13.50
CA PRO A 480 32.01 -4.16 -12.33
C PRO A 480 31.29 -3.38 -11.23
N ALA A 481 31.33 -2.04 -11.21
CA ALA A 481 30.61 -1.22 -10.23
C ALA A 481 29.09 -1.41 -10.32
N CYS A 482 28.57 -1.87 -11.47
CA CYS A 482 27.16 -2.25 -11.60
C CYS A 482 26.76 -3.39 -10.64
N LEU A 483 27.72 -4.22 -10.23
CA LEU A 483 27.53 -5.35 -9.31
C LEU A 483 27.71 -4.96 -7.83
N GLU A 484 28.44 -3.89 -7.55
CA GLU A 484 28.62 -3.37 -6.18
C GLU A 484 27.27 -2.85 -5.63
N ALA A 485 26.43 -2.30 -6.51
CA ALA A 485 25.05 -1.88 -6.22
C ALA A 485 24.02 -3.03 -6.25
N ARG A 486 24.38 -4.24 -5.81
CA ARG A 486 23.44 -5.37 -5.67
C ARG A 486 22.68 -5.27 -4.34
N HIS A 487 21.38 -5.55 -4.39
CA HIS A 487 20.57 -5.70 -3.17
C HIS A 487 20.74 -7.11 -2.60
N GLY A 488 20.34 -7.30 -1.34
CA GLY A 488 20.22 -8.64 -0.77
C GLY A 488 19.31 -9.51 -1.64
N ASP A 489 19.77 -10.73 -1.99
CA ASP A 489 18.97 -11.72 -2.71
C ASP A 489 17.91 -12.29 -1.76
N ILE A 490 16.77 -11.63 -1.65
CA ILE A 490 15.67 -12.04 -0.77
C ILE A 490 14.36 -12.27 -1.55
N SER A 491 13.57 -13.25 -1.10
CA SER A 491 12.20 -13.48 -1.57
C SER A 491 11.22 -13.07 -0.48
N ILE A 492 10.31 -12.17 -0.81
CA ILE A 492 9.37 -11.56 0.14
C ILE A 492 7.95 -12.09 -0.09
N LEU A 493 7.37 -12.61 0.99
CA LEU A 493 5.97 -12.97 1.10
C LEU A 493 5.22 -11.82 1.79
N MET A 494 4.15 -11.30 1.17
CA MET A 494 3.35 -10.19 1.71
C MET A 494 2.07 -10.68 2.37
N ASP A 495 1.78 -10.15 3.55
CA ASP A 495 0.46 -10.20 4.18
C ASP A 495 -0.50 -9.27 3.42
N CYS A 496 -1.31 -9.83 2.52
CA CYS A 496 -2.08 -9.04 1.57
C CYS A 496 -3.51 -8.69 2.02
N TRP A 497 -3.94 -9.02 3.25
CA TRP A 497 -5.34 -8.80 3.65
C TRP A 497 -5.53 -8.24 5.07
N ARG A 498 -6.16 -7.03 5.14
CA ARG A 498 -6.75 -6.37 6.33
C ARG A 498 -5.80 -5.66 7.31
N GLY A 499 -4.91 -4.80 6.78
CA GLY A 499 -4.37 -3.68 7.57
C GLY A 499 -3.38 -4.07 8.67
N ARG A 500 -2.72 -5.23 8.57
CA ARG A 500 -1.51 -5.55 9.34
C ARG A 500 -0.32 -5.66 8.36
N PRO A 501 0.70 -4.80 8.47
CA PRO A 501 1.82 -4.77 7.52
C PRO A 501 2.93 -5.74 7.96
N GLY A 502 2.77 -7.04 7.72
CA GLY A 502 3.86 -8.02 7.87
C GLY A 502 4.48 -8.38 6.52
N HIS A 503 5.72 -7.94 6.25
CA HIS A 503 6.54 -8.51 5.17
C HIS A 503 7.36 -9.66 5.76
N TRP A 504 7.40 -10.80 5.07
CA TRP A 504 8.12 -12.00 5.52
C TRP A 504 9.21 -12.37 4.52
N ILE A 505 10.42 -12.60 5.01
CA ILE A 505 11.50 -13.18 4.21
C ILE A 505 11.26 -14.68 4.18
N ALA A 506 11.03 -15.22 2.98
CA ALA A 506 10.77 -16.63 2.74
C ALA A 506 12.03 -17.38 2.25
N ALA A 507 12.95 -16.67 1.60
CA ALA A 507 14.21 -17.22 1.11
C ALA A 507 15.31 -16.17 1.07
N GLU A 508 16.56 -16.61 1.18
CA GLU A 508 17.76 -15.79 1.08
C GLU A 508 18.78 -16.48 0.16
N ARG A 509 19.38 -15.74 -0.78
CA ARG A 509 20.39 -16.21 -1.74
C ARG A 509 19.99 -17.49 -2.50
N GLY A 510 18.72 -17.58 -2.91
CA GLY A 510 18.19 -18.74 -3.64
C GLY A 510 17.85 -19.94 -2.75
N HIS A 511 17.95 -19.80 -1.43
CA HIS A 511 17.68 -20.88 -0.47
C HIS A 511 16.44 -20.58 0.38
N PRO A 512 15.40 -21.45 0.33
CA PRO A 512 14.25 -21.35 1.22
C PRO A 512 14.66 -21.38 2.69
N LEU A 513 14.12 -20.46 3.49
CA LEU A 513 14.24 -20.53 4.93
C LEU A 513 13.40 -21.71 5.45
N PRO A 514 13.85 -22.42 6.50
CA PRO A 514 13.03 -23.46 7.14
C PRO A 514 11.68 -22.92 7.64
N VAL A 515 11.70 -21.66 8.08
CA VAL A 515 10.56 -20.91 8.58
C VAL A 515 10.69 -19.48 8.03
N PRO A 516 9.70 -18.98 7.27
CA PRO A 516 9.67 -17.57 6.90
C PRO A 516 9.69 -16.70 8.15
N ARG A 517 10.52 -15.65 8.15
CA ARG A 517 10.68 -14.74 9.28
C ARG A 517 10.20 -13.34 8.92
N LEU A 518 9.71 -12.59 9.90
CA LEU A 518 9.37 -11.19 9.69
C LEU A 518 10.60 -10.39 9.26
N VAL A 519 10.39 -9.47 8.33
CA VAL A 519 11.39 -8.46 7.99
C VAL A 519 11.62 -7.57 9.20
N THR A 520 12.84 -7.54 9.71
CA THR A 520 13.24 -6.76 10.89
C THR A 520 13.59 -5.32 10.52
N ARG A 521 13.84 -4.48 11.54
CA ARG A 521 14.32 -3.11 11.34
C ARG A 521 15.69 -3.11 10.65
N GLU A 522 16.58 -4.00 11.07
CA GLU A 522 17.93 -4.13 10.55
C GLU A 522 17.90 -4.59 9.09
N ASP A 523 17.03 -5.55 8.72
CA ASP A 523 16.83 -5.96 7.33
C ASP A 523 16.38 -4.76 6.47
N MET A 524 15.45 -3.95 6.97
CA MET A 524 14.99 -2.76 6.24
C MET A 524 16.10 -1.73 6.09
N LEU A 525 16.83 -1.44 7.17
CA LEU A 525 17.98 -0.54 7.11
C LEU A 525 19.03 -1.07 6.14
N GLU A 526 19.30 -2.37 6.11
CA GLU A 526 20.22 -2.98 5.16
C GLU A 526 19.69 -2.85 3.72
N ILE A 527 18.44 -3.23 3.46
CA ILE A 527 17.78 -3.10 2.16
C ILE A 527 17.82 -1.66 1.64
N PHE A 528 17.64 -0.69 2.55
CA PHE A 528 17.68 0.73 2.21
C PHE A 528 19.09 1.37 2.29
N SER A 529 20.06 0.74 2.94
CA SER A 529 21.45 1.23 3.03
C SER A 529 22.35 0.65 1.95
N ALA A 530 21.97 -0.50 1.38
CA ALA A 530 22.62 -1.14 0.24
C ALA A 530 22.42 -0.26 -1.01
N ASP A 531 23.30 0.74 -1.12
CA ASP A 531 23.49 1.69 -2.22
C ASP A 531 22.22 2.32 -2.79
N ILE A 532 21.51 3.03 -1.92
CA ILE A 532 20.39 3.87 -2.29
C ILE A 532 20.86 5.12 -3.04
N ARG A 533 21.00 4.96 -4.35
CA ARG A 533 20.40 5.93 -5.26
C ARG A 533 18.93 5.55 -5.38
N ILE A 534 18.09 5.92 -4.40
CA ILE A 534 16.63 5.82 -4.54
C ILE A 534 16.31 6.42 -5.89
N ASP A 535 15.55 5.70 -6.71
CA ASP A 535 15.02 6.33 -7.89
C ASP A 535 14.02 7.41 -7.41
N PRO A 536 14.31 8.73 -7.54
CA PRO A 536 13.41 9.78 -7.08
C PRO A 536 12.02 9.63 -7.70
N TYR A 537 11.94 8.94 -8.84
CA TYR A 537 10.70 8.72 -9.56
C TYR A 537 9.79 7.67 -8.90
N ASN A 538 10.30 6.87 -7.96
CA ASN A 538 9.55 5.85 -7.21
C ASN A 538 9.38 6.22 -5.72
N ILE A 539 9.72 7.45 -5.31
CA ILE A 539 9.67 7.93 -3.92
C ILE A 539 8.29 7.81 -3.25
N ARG A 540 7.20 7.90 -4.02
CA ARG A 540 5.81 7.75 -3.54
C ARG A 540 5.55 6.39 -2.86
N TYR A 541 6.19 5.33 -3.34
CA TYR A 541 6.01 3.98 -2.80
C TYR A 541 6.66 3.83 -1.42
N TYR A 542 7.80 4.49 -1.22
CA TYR A 542 8.44 4.59 0.09
C TYR A 542 7.53 5.36 1.07
N TYR A 543 6.76 6.35 0.61
CA TYR A 543 5.78 7.06 1.45
C TYR A 543 4.52 6.27 1.80
N GLY A 544 3.95 5.49 0.87
CA GLY A 544 2.82 4.60 1.19
C GLY A 544 3.20 3.59 2.29
N TRP A 545 4.44 3.13 2.25
CA TRP A 545 5.05 2.33 3.31
C TRP A 545 5.34 3.11 4.60
N LEU A 546 5.87 4.33 4.53
CA LEU A 546 6.06 5.18 5.72
C LEU A 546 4.70 5.54 6.40
N ASP A 547 3.65 5.72 5.60
CA ASP A 547 2.29 5.92 6.07
C ASP A 547 1.70 4.63 6.66
N SER A 548 2.03 3.44 6.14
CA SER A 548 1.61 2.16 6.73
C SER A 548 2.32 1.89 8.08
N LEU A 549 3.60 2.27 8.20
CA LEU A 549 4.33 2.29 9.47
C LEU A 549 3.70 3.26 10.49
N ARG A 550 3.13 4.39 10.04
CA ARG A 550 2.39 5.35 10.88
C ARG A 550 0.98 4.85 11.26
N ALA A 551 0.28 4.24 10.31
CA ALA A 551 -1.09 3.76 10.49
C ALA A 551 -1.19 2.60 11.48
N ASP A 552 -0.09 1.89 11.71
CA ASP A 552 -0.04 0.76 12.63
C ASP A 552 -0.06 1.18 14.11
N GLY A 553 0.06 2.48 14.44
CA GLY A 553 -0.11 3.05 15.79
C GLY A 553 0.79 2.47 16.89
N ARG A 554 1.67 1.52 16.55
CA ARG A 554 2.42 0.61 17.43
C ARG A 554 3.92 0.85 17.43
N ASP A 555 4.42 1.78 16.62
CA ASP A 555 5.85 2.09 16.50
C ASP A 555 6.17 3.53 16.99
N PRO A 556 6.69 3.69 18.22
CA PRO A 556 7.13 4.98 18.75
C PRO A 556 8.26 5.64 17.92
N LEU A 557 8.93 4.85 17.08
CA LEU A 557 10.03 5.29 16.22
C LEU A 557 9.57 5.63 14.80
N ALA A 558 8.29 5.50 14.44
CA ALA A 558 7.80 5.79 13.09
C ALA A 558 8.14 7.23 12.66
N GLY A 559 8.12 8.18 13.60
CA GLY A 559 8.66 9.53 13.39
C GLY A 559 10.15 9.51 13.05
N ARG A 560 10.99 8.88 13.88
CA ARG A 560 12.44 8.77 13.69
C ARG A 560 12.82 8.06 12.37
N ARG A 561 12.05 7.04 11.97
CA ARG A 561 12.21 6.30 10.70
C ARG A 561 11.86 7.15 9.49
N LEU A 562 10.81 7.97 9.59
CA LEU A 562 10.50 9.00 8.60
C LEU A 562 11.68 9.97 8.45
N PHE A 563 12.30 10.39 9.56
CA PHE A 563 13.46 11.28 9.57
C PHE A 563 14.74 10.63 9.01
N GLU A 564 14.99 9.34 9.25
CA GLU A 564 16.15 8.62 8.68
C GLU A 564 16.00 8.46 7.17
N VAL A 565 14.85 7.98 6.69
CA VAL A 565 14.58 7.85 5.25
C VAL A 565 14.58 9.22 4.57
N ALA A 566 13.96 10.23 5.17
CA ALA A 566 13.95 11.57 4.61
C ALA A 566 15.32 12.27 4.71
N GLY A 567 16.18 11.91 5.66
CA GLY A 567 17.59 12.32 5.68
C GLY A 567 18.39 11.73 4.52
N ILE A 568 18.23 10.44 4.24
CA ILE A 568 18.82 9.77 3.06
C ILE A 568 18.32 10.43 1.77
N LEU A 569 17.00 10.68 1.66
CA LEU A 569 16.39 11.36 0.52
C LEU A 569 16.88 12.82 0.37
N SER A 570 17.09 13.52 1.48
CA SER A 570 17.64 14.88 1.52
C SER A 570 19.10 14.92 1.06
N GLU A 571 19.94 14.02 1.57
CA GLU A 571 21.34 13.88 1.14
C GLU A 571 21.43 13.59 -0.36
N GLN A 572 20.48 12.82 -0.90
CA GLN A 572 20.47 12.44 -2.30
C GLN A 572 19.89 13.51 -3.24
N PHE A 573 18.80 14.20 -2.85
CA PHE A 573 18.04 15.08 -3.74
C PHE A 573 18.16 16.57 -3.41
N GLY A 574 18.67 16.90 -2.23
CA GLY A 574 18.61 18.23 -1.65
C GLY A 574 17.24 18.54 -1.01
N ASP A 575 17.27 19.30 0.09
CA ASP A 575 16.11 19.61 0.93
C ASP A 575 14.97 20.26 0.13
N ASP A 576 15.29 21.25 -0.70
CA ASP A 576 14.31 21.98 -1.52
C ASP A 576 13.57 21.06 -2.49
N ARG A 577 14.27 20.07 -3.06
CA ARG A 577 13.68 19.13 -4.01
C ARG A 577 12.84 18.08 -3.29
N LEU A 578 13.29 17.62 -2.13
CA LEU A 578 12.51 16.74 -1.26
C LEU A 578 11.21 17.41 -0.83
N LEU A 579 11.26 18.68 -0.39
CA LEU A 579 10.09 19.48 -0.01
C LEU A 579 9.16 19.72 -1.20
N GLU A 580 9.68 20.06 -2.39
CA GLU A 580 8.88 20.20 -3.61
C GLU A 580 8.13 18.88 -3.95
N ILE A 581 8.83 17.74 -3.86
CA ILE A 581 8.24 16.41 -4.08
C ILE A 581 7.15 16.11 -3.03
N LEU A 582 7.42 16.41 -1.76
CA LEU A 582 6.50 16.23 -0.64
C LEU A 582 5.22 17.09 -0.76
N GLU A 583 5.35 18.34 -1.21
CA GLU A 583 4.23 19.28 -1.37
C GLU A 583 3.33 18.94 -2.56
N LYS A 584 3.93 18.52 -3.69
CA LYS A 584 3.20 18.25 -4.94
C LYS A 584 2.59 16.87 -5.00
N ARG A 585 3.27 15.84 -4.49
CA ARG A 585 2.79 14.45 -4.47
C ARG A 585 2.10 14.04 -3.16
N GLY A 586 2.09 14.92 -2.17
CA GLY A 586 1.58 14.68 -0.82
C GLY A 586 0.11 14.27 -0.76
N ASN A 587 -0.09 13.08 -0.20
CA ASN A 587 -1.32 12.58 0.39
C ASN A 587 -2.06 13.71 1.15
N SER A 588 -3.39 13.69 1.15
CA SER A 588 -4.23 14.75 1.73
C SER A 588 -3.98 15.05 3.23
N ALA A 589 -3.18 14.22 3.91
CA ALA A 589 -2.68 14.43 5.26
C ALA A 589 -1.52 15.44 5.35
N VAL A 590 -0.58 15.45 4.38
CA VAL A 590 0.59 16.35 4.38
C VAL A 590 0.18 17.80 4.06
N ARG A 591 -0.75 17.99 3.12
CA ARG A 591 -1.34 19.31 2.80
C ARG A 591 -2.12 19.96 3.95
N LYS A 592 -2.48 19.20 4.98
CA LYS A 592 -3.25 19.70 6.13
C LYS A 592 -2.37 20.23 7.27
N GLN A 593 -1.04 20.11 7.20
CA GLN A 593 -0.12 20.54 8.25
C GLN A 593 1.16 21.21 7.69
N PRO A 594 1.06 22.45 7.16
CA PRO A 594 2.20 23.16 6.58
C PRO A 594 3.34 23.47 7.59
N GLU A 595 3.02 23.56 8.88
CA GLU A 595 4.00 23.80 9.95
C GLU A 595 4.96 22.62 10.17
N ALA A 596 4.51 21.39 9.86
CA ALA A 596 5.33 20.18 10.00
C ALA A 596 6.43 20.09 8.92
N LEU A 597 6.18 20.58 7.71
CA LEU A 597 7.19 20.68 6.65
C LEU A 597 8.23 21.76 6.98
N GLY A 598 7.81 22.90 7.52
CA GLY A 598 8.70 23.98 7.96
C GLY A 598 9.63 23.56 9.10
N CYS A 599 9.13 22.79 10.07
CA CYS A 599 9.97 22.22 11.13
C CYS A 599 10.95 21.18 10.59
N PHE A 600 10.51 20.33 9.65
CA PHE A 600 11.35 19.32 9.00
C PHE A 600 12.53 19.95 8.24
N ALA A 601 12.29 21.04 7.49
CA ALA A 601 13.32 21.78 6.77
C ALA A 601 14.30 22.53 7.69
N ALA A 602 13.79 23.15 8.76
CA ALA A 602 14.61 23.92 9.70
C ALA A 602 15.55 23.03 10.53
N GLU A 603 15.11 21.82 10.90
CA GLU A 603 15.88 20.88 11.70
C GLU A 603 16.97 20.14 10.89
N LEU A 604 16.74 19.97 9.59
CA LEU A 604 17.67 19.40 8.61
C LEU A 604 18.82 20.38 8.30
N ALA A 605 18.49 21.65 8.06
CA ALA A 605 19.46 22.74 7.90
C ALA A 605 20.32 22.95 9.16
N ALA A 606 19.74 22.78 10.35
CA ALA A 606 20.48 22.86 11.62
C ALA A 606 21.48 21.71 11.80
N ARG A 607 21.22 20.52 11.23
CA ARG A 607 22.09 19.34 11.32
C ARG A 607 23.21 19.29 10.28
N GLN A 608 22.98 19.73 9.03
CA GLN A 608 24.08 19.87 8.05
C GLN A 608 25.18 20.84 8.56
N LYS A 609 24.75 21.90 9.26
CA LYS A 609 25.63 22.84 9.95
C LYS A 609 26.35 22.21 11.16
N ALA A 610 25.76 21.17 11.78
CA ALA A 610 26.34 20.45 12.91
C ALA A 610 27.26 19.29 12.50
N LEU A 611 27.05 18.67 11.33
CA LEU A 611 27.88 17.56 10.81
C LEU A 611 29.20 18.07 10.20
N SER A 612 29.15 19.18 9.47
CA SER A 612 30.36 19.86 8.95
C SER A 612 31.30 20.34 10.06
N GLY A 613 30.75 20.79 11.20
CA GLY A 613 31.55 21.21 12.36
C GLY A 613 32.09 20.08 13.26
N ARG A 614 31.62 18.83 13.10
CA ARG A 614 32.01 17.71 13.97
C ARG A 614 33.22 16.92 13.48
N ALA A 615 33.54 16.97 12.19
CA ALA A 615 34.72 16.28 11.64
C ALA A 615 36.05 16.96 12.05
N GLU A 616 36.07 18.29 12.20
CA GLU A 616 37.26 19.02 12.65
C GLU A 616 37.40 19.06 14.17
N ALA A 617 36.29 19.10 14.91
CA ALA A 617 36.31 19.14 16.38
C ALA A 617 36.67 17.79 17.05
N ALA A 618 36.49 16.67 16.33
CA ALA A 618 36.77 15.33 16.87
C ALA A 618 38.27 14.99 16.97
N ARG A 619 39.16 15.78 16.37
CA ARG A 619 40.62 15.56 16.42
C ARG A 619 41.35 16.36 17.52
N ALA A 620 40.67 17.21 18.28
CA ALA A 620 41.36 18.29 19.01
C ALA A 620 41.15 18.37 20.53
N LEU A 621 40.39 17.52 21.23
CA LEU A 621 40.19 17.73 22.69
C LEU A 621 40.20 16.47 23.58
N PRO A 622 40.70 16.58 24.84
CA PRO A 622 41.18 15.48 25.68
C PRO A 622 40.07 14.85 26.54
N PRO A 623 40.33 13.69 27.17
CA PRO A 623 39.31 12.94 27.90
C PRO A 623 39.02 13.60 29.26
N GLY A 624 37.78 14.07 29.40
CA GLY A 624 37.22 14.51 30.67
C GLY A 624 36.20 15.62 30.51
N ARG A 625 34.92 15.29 30.24
CA ARG A 625 33.81 16.24 30.43
C ARG A 625 32.53 15.56 30.91
N HIS A 626 31.96 16.21 31.92
CA HIS A 626 30.68 15.98 32.58
C HIS A 626 29.50 15.75 31.61
N ALA A 627 28.60 14.84 32.00
CA ALA A 627 27.38 14.51 31.28
C ALA A 627 26.37 15.66 31.30
N ALA A 628 25.68 15.85 30.17
CA ALA A 628 24.65 16.86 30.00
C ALA A 628 23.35 16.55 30.81
N PRO A 629 22.58 17.58 31.21
CA PRO A 629 21.37 17.52 32.06
C PRO A 629 20.35 16.40 31.77
N ALA A 630 20.21 16.02 30.49
CA ALA A 630 19.24 15.03 30.04
C ALA A 630 19.55 13.59 30.49
N ALA A 631 20.77 13.26 30.91
CA ALA A 631 21.11 11.91 31.39
C ALA A 631 20.65 11.68 32.84
N GLU A 632 20.82 12.68 33.72
CA GLU A 632 20.40 12.60 35.12
C GLU A 632 18.87 12.61 35.25
N GLU A 633 18.16 13.46 34.49
CA GLU A 633 16.68 13.46 34.47
C GLU A 633 16.12 12.12 33.98
N ARG A 634 16.75 11.52 32.97
CA ARG A 634 16.38 10.18 32.48
C ARG A 634 16.57 9.12 33.55
N LEU A 635 17.59 9.24 34.40
CA LEU A 635 17.81 8.31 35.50
C LEU A 635 16.68 8.38 36.54
N ALA A 636 16.19 9.56 36.89
CA ALA A 636 15.03 9.71 37.79
C ALA A 636 13.80 9.00 37.21
N TRP A 637 13.52 9.22 35.93
CA TRP A 637 12.43 8.54 35.23
C TRP A 637 12.64 7.02 35.11
N LEU A 638 13.87 6.55 34.92
CA LEU A 638 14.18 5.11 34.89
C LEU A 638 13.93 4.44 36.25
N HIS A 639 14.24 5.10 37.37
CA HIS A 639 13.89 4.59 38.70
C HIS A 639 12.37 4.55 38.91
N VAL A 640 11.63 5.56 38.43
CA VAL A 640 10.16 5.54 38.44
C VAL A 640 9.61 4.37 37.61
N MET A 641 10.15 4.16 36.40
CA MET A 641 9.75 3.06 35.51
C MET A 641 10.08 1.68 36.09
N ALA A 642 11.16 1.59 36.86
CA ALA A 642 11.58 0.37 37.55
C ALA A 642 10.82 0.14 38.89
N GLY A 643 9.91 1.03 39.29
CA GLY A 643 9.19 0.94 40.56
C GLY A 643 10.01 1.34 41.80
N ASN A 644 11.23 1.83 41.60
CA ASN A 644 12.19 2.23 42.63
C ASN A 644 11.89 3.68 43.07
N VAL A 645 10.77 3.86 43.77
CA VAL A 645 10.20 5.18 44.12
C VAL A 645 11.13 5.99 45.02
N ALA A 646 11.83 5.36 45.95
CA ALA A 646 12.75 6.03 46.87
C ALA A 646 14.00 6.54 46.13
N GLU A 647 14.54 5.71 45.24
CA GLU A 647 15.69 6.05 44.41
C GLU A 647 15.34 7.14 43.39
N ALA A 648 14.12 7.13 42.84
CA ALA A 648 13.61 8.21 42.01
C ALA A 648 13.53 9.54 42.79
N GLU A 649 13.06 9.49 44.04
CA GLU A 649 13.01 10.65 44.94
C GLU A 649 14.42 11.21 45.18
N ASP A 650 15.38 10.35 45.51
CA ASP A 650 16.77 10.73 45.77
C ASP A 650 17.43 11.35 44.54
N VAL A 651 17.20 10.79 43.35
CA VAL A 651 17.71 11.36 42.10
C VAL A 651 17.05 12.71 41.81
N CYS A 652 15.75 12.87 42.01
CA CYS A 652 15.07 14.17 41.89
C CYS A 652 15.66 15.20 42.85
N ARG A 653 15.84 14.86 44.13
CA ARG A 653 16.44 15.73 45.14
C ARG A 653 17.87 16.10 44.76
N HIS A 654 18.67 15.12 44.34
CA HIS A 654 20.06 15.34 43.90
C HIS A 654 20.12 16.32 42.72
N ILE A 655 19.26 16.16 41.70
CA ILE A 655 19.20 17.08 40.57
C ILE A 655 18.81 18.48 41.04
N LEU A 656 17.81 18.60 41.93
CA LEU A 656 17.34 19.88 42.44
C LEU A 656 18.37 20.61 43.33
N THR A 657 19.34 19.90 43.94
CA THR A 657 20.46 20.57 44.61
C THR A 657 21.38 21.32 43.64
N LYS A 658 21.54 20.80 42.42
CA LYS A 658 22.38 21.41 41.36
C LYS A 658 21.57 22.37 40.49
N ARG A 659 20.27 22.12 40.33
CA ARG A 659 19.33 22.86 39.48
C ARG A 659 18.02 23.13 40.23
N PRO A 660 18.01 24.08 41.18
CA PRO A 660 16.84 24.36 42.03
C PRO A 660 15.58 24.74 41.24
N ASP A 661 15.74 25.34 40.05
CA ASP A 661 14.62 25.82 39.24
C ASP A 661 14.05 24.78 38.26
N ASP A 662 14.58 23.54 38.25
CA ASP A 662 14.19 22.49 37.31
C ASP A 662 12.72 22.07 37.49
N ALA A 663 11.89 22.46 36.53
CA ALA A 663 10.44 22.27 36.58
C ALA A 663 10.03 20.81 36.56
N ALA A 664 10.68 20.00 35.72
CA ALA A 664 10.31 18.61 35.54
C ALA A 664 10.61 17.81 36.81
N MET A 665 11.81 17.98 37.38
CA MET A 665 12.20 17.26 38.59
C MET A 665 11.47 17.74 39.84
N SER A 666 11.13 19.03 39.92
CA SER A 666 10.33 19.58 41.02
C SER A 666 8.93 18.96 41.05
N TRP A 667 8.26 18.89 39.90
CA TRP A 667 6.91 18.34 39.83
C TRP A 667 6.88 16.81 39.97
N LEU A 668 7.90 16.12 39.46
CA LEU A 668 8.04 14.68 39.71
C LEU A 668 8.23 14.40 41.20
N LEU A 669 9.06 15.17 41.89
CA LEU A 669 9.24 15.06 43.35
C LEU A 669 7.94 15.36 44.12
N CYS A 670 7.17 16.39 43.70
CA CYS A 670 5.85 16.66 44.26
C CYS A 670 4.89 15.46 44.13
N LEU A 671 4.87 14.78 42.98
CA LEU A 671 4.04 13.60 42.74
C LEU A 671 4.46 12.43 43.65
N LEU A 672 5.77 12.15 43.73
CA LEU A 672 6.31 11.06 44.56
C LEU A 672 6.01 11.29 46.05
N LEU A 673 6.16 12.53 46.55
CA LEU A 673 5.86 12.89 47.94
C LEU A 673 4.36 12.85 48.25
N SER A 674 3.53 13.33 47.32
CA SER A 674 2.06 13.28 47.47
C SER A 674 1.56 11.82 47.55
N ARG A 675 2.18 10.88 46.82
CA ARG A 675 1.88 9.44 46.87
C ARG A 675 2.19 8.81 48.23
N ARG A 676 3.21 9.31 48.93
CA ARG A 676 3.58 8.87 50.29
C ARG A 676 2.75 9.53 51.40
N GLY A 677 1.84 10.44 51.04
CA GLY A 677 1.04 11.22 51.99
C GLY A 677 1.78 12.44 52.56
N GLU A 678 2.98 12.75 52.08
CA GLU A 678 3.81 13.87 52.53
C GLU A 678 3.42 15.19 51.82
N TRP A 679 2.14 15.53 51.89
CA TRP A 679 1.53 16.65 51.17
C TRP A 679 2.12 18.02 51.53
N GLU A 680 2.56 18.21 52.77
CA GLU A 680 3.15 19.48 53.20
C GLU A 680 4.49 19.74 52.53
N ALA A 681 5.33 18.71 52.39
CA ALA A 681 6.60 18.79 51.67
C ALA A 681 6.37 19.04 50.16
N ALA A 682 5.38 18.36 49.57
CA ALA A 682 5.00 18.59 48.18
C ALA A 682 4.48 20.03 47.94
N CYS A 683 3.67 20.57 48.86
CA CYS A 683 3.19 21.95 48.80
C CYS A 683 4.31 22.96 49.01
N GLU A 684 5.33 22.66 49.81
CA GLU A 684 6.48 23.54 50.02
C GLU A 684 7.34 23.67 48.75
N ILE A 685 7.56 22.56 48.03
CA ILE A 685 8.24 22.58 46.72
C ILE A 685 7.45 23.44 45.73
N ALA A 686 6.13 23.27 45.67
CA ALA A 686 5.28 24.09 44.81
C ALA A 686 5.29 25.59 45.19
N ARG A 687 5.31 25.93 46.50
CA ARG A 687 5.46 27.34 46.97
C ARG A 687 6.78 27.97 46.53
N ARG A 688 7.89 27.24 46.64
CA ARG A 688 9.23 27.74 46.27
C ARG A 688 9.36 28.06 44.79
N ARG A 689 8.54 27.44 43.93
CA ARG A 689 8.48 27.75 42.49
C ARG A 689 7.66 29.00 42.15
N GLU A 690 7.05 29.64 43.15
CA GLU A 690 6.11 30.76 43.00
C GLU A 690 4.92 30.44 42.07
N ASP A 691 4.59 29.16 41.92
CA ASP A 691 3.53 28.69 41.03
C ASP A 691 2.21 28.52 41.80
N SER A 692 1.63 29.67 42.16
CA SER A 692 0.44 29.77 43.02
C SER A 692 -0.76 28.96 42.50
N ARG A 693 -0.90 28.83 41.19
CA ARG A 693 -1.99 28.09 40.56
C ARG A 693 -1.85 26.58 40.71
N HIS A 694 -0.67 26.05 40.46
CA HIS A 694 -0.42 24.61 40.57
C HIS A 694 -0.42 24.17 42.04
N LEU A 695 0.05 25.04 42.95
CA LEU A 695 -0.11 24.85 44.39
C LEU A 695 -1.58 24.83 44.81
N GLU A 696 -2.38 25.78 44.34
CA GLU A 696 -3.83 25.83 44.63
C GLU A 696 -4.54 24.59 44.06
N ALA A 697 -4.17 24.14 42.86
CA ALA A 697 -4.68 22.88 42.28
C ALA A 697 -4.31 21.67 43.15
N MET A 698 -3.08 21.59 43.66
CA MET A 698 -2.66 20.52 44.56
C MET A 698 -3.40 20.54 45.89
N LEU A 699 -3.68 21.71 46.46
CA LEU A 699 -4.48 21.83 47.69
C LEU A 699 -5.94 21.42 47.45
N LEU A 700 -6.51 21.80 46.32
CA LEU A 700 -7.85 21.38 45.91
C LEU A 700 -7.92 19.87 45.67
N VAL A 701 -6.86 19.27 45.10
CA VAL A 701 -6.69 17.81 44.97
C VAL A 701 -6.61 17.15 46.36
N ARG A 702 -5.80 17.67 47.29
CA ARG A 702 -5.69 17.14 48.66
C ARG A 702 -7.03 17.12 49.40
N HIS A 703 -7.87 18.13 49.19
CA HIS A 703 -9.19 18.26 49.82
C HIS A 703 -10.33 17.61 49.03
N GLU A 704 -10.01 16.78 48.04
CA GLU A 704 -10.97 16.10 47.18
C GLU A 704 -11.90 17.02 46.37
N GLN A 705 -11.49 18.28 46.18
CA GLN A 705 -12.21 19.31 45.42
C GLN A 705 -11.81 19.30 43.94
N TRP A 706 -11.91 18.12 43.31
CA TRP A 706 -11.34 17.81 42.00
C TRP A 706 -11.86 18.69 40.86
N LYS A 707 -13.15 19.04 40.87
CA LYS A 707 -13.75 19.88 39.82
C LYS A 707 -13.16 21.29 39.80
N GLN A 708 -12.82 21.81 40.98
CA GLN A 708 -12.25 23.14 41.14
C GLN A 708 -10.77 23.13 40.79
N ALA A 709 -10.01 22.11 41.26
CA ALA A 709 -8.61 21.91 40.89
C ALA A 709 -8.45 21.86 39.36
N LEU A 710 -9.36 21.15 38.71
CA LEU A 710 -9.35 20.96 37.29
C LEU A 710 -9.73 22.22 36.51
N HIS A 711 -10.78 22.93 36.93
CA HIS A 711 -11.18 24.18 36.30
C HIS A 711 -10.05 25.22 36.37
N LEU A 712 -9.30 25.21 37.46
CA LEU A 712 -8.13 26.04 37.67
C LEU A 712 -7.00 25.71 36.68
N LEU A 713 -6.73 24.42 36.45
CA LEU A 713 -5.69 23.95 35.52
C LEU A 713 -6.07 24.13 34.03
N GLN A 714 -7.36 24.14 33.68
CA GLN A 714 -7.85 24.27 32.30
C GLN A 714 -7.64 25.66 31.66
N ARG A 715 -7.58 26.75 32.44
CA ARG A 715 -7.69 28.12 31.92
C ARG A 715 -6.46 28.68 31.19
N LYS A 716 -5.29 28.02 31.25
CA LYS A 716 -4.07 28.39 30.50
C LYS A 716 -3.12 27.19 30.52
N PHE A 717 -3.06 26.44 29.43
CA PHE A 717 -2.18 25.27 29.31
C PHE A 717 -0.77 25.69 28.89
N ASP A 718 0.26 25.23 29.60
CA ASP A 718 1.66 25.29 29.15
C ASP A 718 2.43 24.00 29.49
N SER A 719 3.62 23.85 28.90
CA SER A 719 4.50 22.68 29.08
C SER A 719 5.10 22.53 30.48
N LYS A 720 4.75 23.40 31.44
CA LYS A 720 5.21 23.33 32.82
C LYS A 720 4.15 22.71 33.75
N SER A 721 2.93 22.50 33.25
CA SER A 721 1.80 21.96 34.01
C SER A 721 1.75 20.44 34.17
N TYR A 722 2.60 19.69 33.46
CA TYR A 722 2.47 18.22 33.29
C TYR A 722 2.35 17.45 34.61
N GLY A 723 3.20 17.70 35.60
CA GLY A 723 3.20 16.88 36.82
C GLY A 723 2.02 17.10 37.78
N VAL A 724 1.31 18.24 37.72
CA VAL A 724 0.10 18.45 38.55
C VAL A 724 -1.14 17.81 37.93
N TRP A 725 -1.16 17.68 36.60
CA TRP A 725 -2.17 16.90 35.90
C TRP A 725 -2.06 15.41 36.21
N ASP A 726 -0.84 14.89 36.32
CA ASP A 726 -0.58 13.49 36.70
C ASP A 726 -1.07 13.18 38.12
N ILE A 727 -0.86 14.10 39.07
CA ILE A 727 -1.38 14.00 40.45
C ILE A 727 -2.91 13.97 40.47
N ALA A 728 -3.56 14.85 39.70
CA ALA A 728 -5.01 14.95 39.64
C ALA A 728 -5.68 13.74 38.96
N LEU A 729 -5.04 13.18 37.92
CA LEU A 729 -5.54 12.01 37.20
C LEU A 729 -5.38 10.73 38.04
N TYR A 730 -4.21 10.55 38.66
CA TYR A 730 -3.92 9.44 39.58
C TYR A 730 -4.90 9.38 40.76
N ALA A 731 -5.13 10.52 41.44
CA ALA A 731 -6.02 10.59 42.60
C ALA A 731 -7.50 10.27 42.26
N LYS A 732 -7.97 10.69 41.08
CA LYS A 732 -9.35 10.46 40.64
C LYS A 732 -9.59 9.02 40.16
N CYS A 733 -8.62 8.43 39.46
CA CYS A 733 -8.70 7.03 39.03
C CYS A 733 -8.69 6.04 40.21
N ARG A 734 -8.03 6.40 41.31
CA ARG A 734 -7.98 5.58 42.54
C ARG A 734 -9.28 5.60 43.35
N THR A 735 -10.07 6.67 43.25
CA THR A 735 -11.25 6.89 44.11
C THR A 735 -12.59 6.61 43.41
N GLN A 736 -12.75 6.91 42.12
CA GLN A 736 -13.98 6.63 41.36
C GLN A 736 -13.72 6.36 39.87
N LEU A 737 -13.83 5.10 39.44
CA LEU A 737 -13.96 4.71 38.03
C LEU A 737 -15.44 4.75 37.61
N ASP A 738 -15.98 5.95 37.44
CA ASP A 738 -17.39 6.20 37.10
C ASP A 738 -17.56 6.65 35.62
N LYS A 739 -18.76 6.48 35.05
CA LYS A 739 -19.07 6.79 33.63
C LYS A 739 -18.92 8.27 33.25
N ASP A 740 -19.03 9.19 34.20
CA ASP A 740 -18.93 10.62 33.97
C ASP A 740 -17.48 11.09 33.84
N ILE A 741 -16.49 10.35 34.38
CA ILE A 741 -15.07 10.62 34.10
C ILE A 741 -14.74 10.43 32.61
N PHE A 742 -15.40 9.47 31.96
CA PHE A 742 -15.18 9.13 30.55
C PHE A 742 -15.88 10.10 29.60
N LYS A 743 -17.07 10.57 29.95
CA LYS A 743 -17.71 11.68 29.19
C LYS A 743 -16.87 12.94 29.27
N TRP A 744 -16.27 13.16 30.43
CA TRP A 744 -15.46 14.33 30.72
C TRP A 744 -14.10 14.34 30.00
N LEU A 745 -13.34 13.24 30.03
CA LEU A 745 -12.08 13.09 29.29
C LEU A 745 -12.30 13.12 27.76
N ALA A 746 -13.43 12.56 27.28
CA ALA A 746 -13.81 12.65 25.86
C ALA A 746 -14.21 14.07 25.43
N ALA A 747 -14.83 14.85 26.31
CA ALA A 747 -15.15 16.26 26.04
C ALA A 747 -13.86 17.11 25.92
N LEU A 748 -12.86 16.85 26.76
CA LEU A 748 -11.54 17.52 26.69
C LEU A 748 -10.74 17.11 25.45
N TYR A 749 -10.76 15.83 25.09
CA TYR A 749 -10.15 15.34 23.85
C TYR A 749 -10.69 16.09 22.60
N ASN A 750 -11.97 16.45 22.61
CA ASN A 750 -12.64 17.12 21.50
C ASN A 750 -12.49 18.65 21.50
N GLN A 751 -11.94 19.27 22.56
CA GLN A 751 -11.89 20.73 22.71
C GLN A 751 -10.51 21.38 22.48
N ASP A 752 -9.44 20.61 22.23
CA ASP A 752 -8.07 21.15 22.07
C ASP A 752 -7.38 20.81 20.72
N ASP A 753 -6.55 21.74 20.25
CA ASP A 753 -5.92 21.79 18.92
C ASP A 753 -4.51 21.16 18.84
N GLY A 754 -4.04 20.47 19.88
CA GLY A 754 -2.92 19.53 19.70
C GLY A 754 -2.13 19.11 20.93
N GLY A 755 -2.13 19.90 22.01
CA GLY A 755 -1.35 19.60 23.21
C GLY A 755 -1.96 18.45 24.03
N MET A 756 -3.24 18.57 24.35
CA MET A 756 -4.00 17.62 25.17
C MET A 756 -4.23 16.28 24.44
N LYS A 757 -4.42 16.30 23.11
CA LYS A 757 -4.50 15.08 22.29
C LYS A 757 -3.21 14.27 22.36
N ARG A 758 -2.05 14.94 22.35
CA ARG A 758 -0.74 14.28 22.48
C ARG A 758 -0.53 13.71 23.86
N VAL A 759 -0.89 14.42 24.93
CA VAL A 759 -0.76 13.94 26.32
C VAL A 759 -1.72 12.78 26.60
N ILE A 760 -2.99 12.92 26.23
CA ILE A 760 -3.99 11.85 26.33
C ILE A 760 -3.57 10.65 25.45
N SER A 761 -3.06 10.83 24.23
CA SER A 761 -2.63 9.70 23.40
C SER A 761 -1.32 9.05 23.86
N LEU A 762 -0.35 9.84 24.35
CA LEU A 762 0.96 9.35 24.80
C LEU A 762 0.90 8.70 26.17
N GLN A 763 -0.06 9.09 27.03
CA GLN A 763 -0.16 8.60 28.41
C GLN A 763 -1.45 7.82 28.71
N THR A 764 -2.47 7.79 27.85
CA THR A 764 -3.68 6.96 28.04
C THR A 764 -3.91 5.92 26.94
N GLY A 765 -2.97 4.97 26.82
CA GLY A 765 -3.27 3.64 26.25
C GLY A 765 -4.53 2.99 26.87
N MET A 766 -4.85 3.38 28.12
CA MET A 766 -6.08 3.10 28.84
C MET A 766 -7.39 3.47 28.14
N TYR A 767 -7.42 4.54 27.31
CA TYR A 767 -8.67 5.02 26.71
C TYR A 767 -9.17 4.09 25.60
N SER A 768 -8.25 3.57 24.78
CA SER A 768 -8.55 2.53 23.80
C SER A 768 -9.02 1.23 24.46
N TYR A 769 -8.41 0.85 25.59
CA TYR A 769 -8.78 -0.34 26.34
C TYR A 769 -10.24 -0.30 26.85
N ILE A 770 -10.64 0.78 27.52
CA ILE A 770 -11.96 0.90 28.15
C ILE A 770 -13.06 1.17 27.11
N TYR A 771 -12.73 1.83 26.00
CA TYR A 771 -13.65 2.06 24.89
C TYR A 771 -13.88 0.79 24.05
N ASN A 772 -12.84 -0.02 23.80
CA ASN A 772 -12.90 -1.22 22.96
C ASN A 772 -13.57 -2.43 23.64
N MET A 773 -13.75 -2.43 24.96
CA MET A 773 -14.51 -3.48 25.67
C MET A 773 -16.02 -3.53 25.32
N LYS A 774 -16.53 -2.55 24.57
CA LYS A 774 -17.92 -2.56 24.07
C LYS A 774 -18.07 -3.11 22.65
N ASP A 775 -16.97 -3.36 21.94
CA ASP A 775 -17.05 -3.94 20.59
C ASP A 775 -17.21 -5.47 20.67
N LYS A 776 -18.21 -6.00 19.97
CA LYS A 776 -18.46 -7.45 19.87
C LYS A 776 -17.31 -8.20 19.19
N SER A 777 -16.46 -7.51 18.43
CA SER A 777 -15.24 -8.06 17.84
C SER A 777 -14.20 -8.47 18.92
N PHE A 778 -14.15 -7.77 20.06
CA PHE A 778 -13.21 -8.05 21.15
C PHE A 778 -13.67 -9.20 22.07
N LEU A 779 -14.97 -9.51 22.10
CA LEU A 779 -15.53 -10.69 22.77
C LEU A 779 -14.99 -12.01 22.20
N VAL A 780 -14.49 -12.01 20.96
CA VAL A 780 -13.82 -13.16 20.34
C VAL A 780 -12.50 -13.48 21.06
N HIS A 781 -11.78 -12.48 21.60
CA HIS A 781 -10.55 -12.70 22.37
C HIS A 781 -10.79 -13.35 23.74
N LYS A 782 -12.02 -13.29 24.27
CA LYS A 782 -12.41 -14.04 25.49
C LYS A 782 -12.37 -15.55 25.27
N ASN A 783 -12.47 -15.99 24.01
CA ASN A 783 -12.38 -17.40 23.62
C ASN A 783 -10.96 -17.83 23.17
N MET A 784 -10.01 -16.91 23.01
CA MET A 784 -8.64 -17.20 22.57
C MET A 784 -7.70 -17.69 23.70
N TYR A 785 -8.07 -17.56 24.98
CA TYR A 785 -7.25 -18.03 26.12
C TYR A 785 -7.59 -19.47 26.59
N ARG A 786 -8.07 -20.34 25.69
CA ARG A 786 -8.39 -21.73 26.08
C ARG A 786 -7.16 -22.63 26.21
N GLU A 787 -6.07 -22.32 25.52
CA GLU A 787 -4.73 -22.86 25.77
C GLU A 787 -3.88 -21.67 26.21
N ASP A 788 -3.74 -21.32 27.50
CA ASP A 788 -2.90 -22.00 28.48
C ASP A 788 -3.29 -21.52 29.91
N THR A 789 -4.60 -21.38 30.19
CA THR A 789 -5.11 -20.83 31.48
C THR A 789 -4.49 -21.55 32.69
N GLN A 790 -4.31 -22.87 32.59
CA GLN A 790 -3.72 -23.68 33.67
C GLN A 790 -2.24 -23.35 33.91
N LYS A 791 -1.49 -23.04 32.84
CA LYS A 791 -0.09 -22.62 32.92
C LYS A 791 0.05 -21.24 33.55
N CYS A 792 -0.83 -20.30 33.20
CA CYS A 792 -0.87 -18.97 33.83
C CYS A 792 -1.20 -19.08 35.34
N ILE A 793 -2.17 -19.94 35.70
CA ILE A 793 -2.48 -20.21 37.12
C ILE A 793 -1.25 -20.77 37.84
N SER A 794 -0.51 -21.69 37.21
CA SER A 794 0.71 -22.24 37.79
C SER A 794 1.77 -21.16 38.03
N ILE A 795 2.09 -20.35 37.02
CA ILE A 795 3.11 -19.29 37.10
C ILE A 795 2.75 -18.29 38.21
N ILE A 796 1.51 -17.81 38.21
CA ILE A 796 1.02 -16.84 39.20
C ILE A 796 1.08 -17.43 40.61
N ASN A 797 0.60 -18.66 40.82
CA ASN A 797 0.63 -19.28 42.15
C ASN A 797 2.05 -19.55 42.66
N SER A 798 2.99 -19.90 41.77
CA SER A 798 4.40 -20.14 42.15
C SER A 798 5.19 -18.86 42.46
N SER A 799 4.71 -17.70 42.01
CA SER A 799 5.45 -16.43 42.13
C SER A 799 5.27 -15.71 43.46
N GLY A 800 4.20 -16.01 44.22
CA GLY A 800 3.82 -15.27 45.42
C GLY A 800 3.22 -13.89 45.18
N ILE A 801 3.13 -13.41 43.93
CA ILE A 801 2.62 -12.06 43.59
C ILE A 801 1.09 -11.95 43.73
N PHE A 802 0.36 -13.06 43.73
CA PHE A 802 -1.10 -13.07 43.87
C PHE A 802 -1.52 -13.35 45.32
N ASP A 803 -2.14 -12.36 45.97
CA ASP A 803 -2.67 -12.50 47.32
C ASP A 803 -4.16 -12.84 47.24
N LYS A 804 -4.46 -14.10 47.51
CA LYS A 804 -5.82 -14.64 47.46
C LYS A 804 -6.77 -13.96 48.46
N ASP A 805 -6.28 -13.62 49.65
CA ASP A 805 -7.11 -13.06 50.72
C ASP A 805 -7.38 -11.58 50.48
N TYR A 806 -6.37 -10.83 50.03
CA TYR A 806 -6.55 -9.46 49.52
C TYR A 806 -7.54 -9.45 48.36
N TYR A 807 -7.31 -10.26 47.33
CA TYR A 807 -8.14 -10.25 46.13
C TYR A 807 -9.59 -10.65 46.45
N GLY A 808 -9.79 -11.61 47.35
CA GLY A 808 -11.11 -12.05 47.81
C GLY A 808 -11.86 -10.99 48.61
N LYS A 809 -11.19 -10.32 49.56
CA LYS A 809 -11.78 -9.24 50.38
C LYS A 809 -12.12 -8.01 49.54
N THR A 810 -11.23 -7.61 48.64
CA THR A 810 -11.38 -6.41 47.81
C THR A 810 -12.49 -6.54 46.78
N ASN A 811 -12.78 -7.76 46.30
CA ASN A 811 -13.73 -8.01 45.22
C ASN A 811 -15.05 -8.65 45.64
N GLY A 812 -15.18 -9.05 46.92
CA GLY A 812 -16.36 -9.70 47.49
C GLY A 812 -16.53 -11.15 47.04
N GLN A 813 -16.85 -12.06 47.97
CA GLN A 813 -17.05 -13.48 47.60
C GLN A 813 -18.25 -13.69 46.67
N ASP A 814 -19.33 -12.91 46.86
CA ASP A 814 -20.51 -12.95 45.98
C ASP A 814 -20.20 -12.49 44.54
N GLY A 815 -19.18 -11.63 44.37
CA GLY A 815 -18.73 -11.14 43.06
C GLY A 815 -17.80 -12.09 42.31
N ILE A 816 -17.11 -13.00 43.02
CA ILE A 816 -16.21 -14.02 42.45
C ILE A 816 -16.99 -15.29 42.05
N GLY A 817 -18.11 -15.57 42.72
CA GLY A 817 -18.96 -16.75 42.48
C GLY A 817 -18.27 -18.06 42.87
N HIS A 818 -18.57 -19.16 42.16
CA HIS A 818 -17.99 -20.48 42.43
C HIS A 818 -16.53 -20.68 41.93
N MET A 819 -15.89 -19.62 41.43
CA MET A 819 -14.52 -19.71 40.89
C MET A 819 -13.46 -19.50 41.98
N SER A 820 -12.27 -20.05 41.79
CA SER A 820 -11.14 -19.66 42.63
C SER A 820 -10.71 -18.20 42.33
N PRO A 821 -10.22 -17.43 43.32
CA PRO A 821 -9.85 -16.03 43.11
C PRO A 821 -8.87 -15.78 41.96
N VAL A 822 -7.86 -16.65 41.78
CA VAL A 822 -6.90 -16.55 40.67
C VAL A 822 -7.55 -16.86 39.31
N THR A 823 -8.50 -17.80 39.26
CA THR A 823 -9.25 -18.10 38.03
C THR A 823 -10.17 -16.95 37.67
N HIS A 824 -10.83 -16.36 38.67
CA HIS A 824 -11.64 -15.18 38.48
C HIS A 824 -10.78 -13.98 38.04
N PHE A 825 -9.60 -13.82 38.64
CA PHE A 825 -8.65 -12.79 38.23
C PHE A 825 -8.26 -12.92 36.75
N LEU A 826 -7.89 -14.13 36.31
CA LEU A 826 -7.52 -14.40 34.93
C LEU A 826 -8.66 -14.24 33.93
N ARG A 827 -9.90 -14.51 34.35
CA ARG A 827 -11.06 -14.45 33.45
C ARG A 827 -11.76 -13.09 33.40
N TYR A 828 -11.67 -12.32 34.48
CA TYR A 828 -12.45 -11.10 34.68
C TYR A 828 -11.66 -9.99 35.39
N GLY A 829 -10.82 -10.36 36.36
CA GLY A 829 -10.07 -9.43 37.20
C GLY A 829 -9.12 -8.52 36.46
N MET A 830 -8.18 -9.10 35.71
CA MET A 830 -7.21 -8.33 34.94
C MET A 830 -7.92 -7.40 33.94
N PHE A 831 -9.04 -7.88 33.36
CA PHE A 831 -9.84 -7.13 32.40
C PHE A 831 -10.63 -5.98 33.01
N SER A 832 -10.88 -6.07 34.32
CA SER A 832 -11.49 -5.03 35.12
C SER A 832 -10.47 -4.20 35.88
N LEU A 833 -9.17 -4.36 35.55
CA LEU A 833 -8.04 -3.64 36.14
C LEU A 833 -8.01 -3.78 37.67
N LYS A 834 -8.33 -4.98 38.17
CA LYS A 834 -8.30 -5.32 39.59
C LYS A 834 -6.90 -5.78 39.98
N ASP A 835 -6.35 -5.20 41.03
CA ASP A 835 -5.01 -5.55 41.50
C ASP A 835 -4.96 -6.97 42.08
N PRO A 836 -3.97 -7.80 41.69
CA PRO A 836 -3.82 -9.18 42.19
C PRO A 836 -3.31 -9.26 43.63
N SER A 837 -2.71 -8.21 44.16
CA SER A 837 -2.20 -8.09 45.53
C SER A 837 -2.03 -6.61 45.92
N HIS A 838 -1.66 -6.34 47.18
CA HIS A 838 -1.36 -5.00 47.66
C HIS A 838 -0.09 -4.39 47.02
N ASP A 839 0.81 -5.23 46.54
CA ASP A 839 2.14 -4.83 46.06
C ASP A 839 2.22 -4.73 44.53
N PHE A 840 1.14 -5.04 43.82
CA PHE A 840 1.07 -4.96 42.36
C PHE A 840 -0.10 -4.09 41.91
N ASP A 841 0.22 -2.89 41.43
CA ASP A 841 -0.74 -1.97 40.82
C ASP A 841 -0.80 -2.24 39.31
N ILE A 842 -1.86 -2.91 38.87
CA ILE A 842 -2.00 -3.33 37.46
C ILE A 842 -2.13 -2.14 36.52
N MET A 843 -2.71 -1.05 37.01
CA MET A 843 -2.92 0.18 36.24
C MET A 843 -1.61 0.89 36.00
N LEU A 844 -0.81 1.04 37.05
CA LEU A 844 0.53 1.59 36.96
C LEU A 844 1.42 0.69 36.09
N TYR A 845 1.34 -0.63 36.25
CA TYR A 845 2.15 -1.56 35.45
C TYR A 845 1.85 -1.47 33.96
N LEU A 846 0.57 -1.44 33.56
CA LEU A 846 0.15 -1.28 32.16
C LEU A 846 0.41 0.12 31.62
N PHE A 847 0.38 1.14 32.48
CA PHE A 847 0.78 2.50 32.14
C PHE A 847 2.29 2.59 31.84
N LEU A 848 3.11 1.88 32.62
CA LEU A 848 4.57 1.86 32.47
C LEU A 848 5.07 0.90 31.38
N ASN A 849 4.35 -0.19 31.10
CA ASN A 849 4.71 -1.24 30.13
C ASN A 849 3.65 -1.32 29.00
N HIS A 850 3.68 -0.31 28.13
CA HIS A 850 2.66 -0.13 27.09
C HIS A 850 2.66 -1.24 26.02
N ASP A 851 3.80 -1.90 25.83
CA ASP A 851 3.99 -3.05 24.92
C ASP A 851 3.28 -4.32 25.39
N VAL A 852 3.23 -4.57 26.71
CA VAL A 852 2.45 -5.66 27.33
C VAL A 852 0.96 -5.52 27.01
N TYR A 853 0.47 -4.29 27.00
CA TYR A 853 -0.88 -3.93 26.57
C TYR A 853 -1.10 -4.16 25.06
N MET A 854 -0.17 -3.74 24.21
CA MET A 854 -0.29 -3.82 22.74
C MET A 854 -0.25 -5.25 22.20
N GLN A 855 0.42 -6.15 22.90
CA GLN A 855 0.54 -7.57 22.57
C GLN A 855 -0.54 -8.44 23.24
N VAL A 856 -1.43 -7.82 24.04
CA VAL A 856 -2.46 -8.53 24.83
C VAL A 856 -1.82 -9.62 25.71
N LEU A 857 -0.69 -9.30 26.35
CA LEU A 857 -0.04 -10.21 27.29
C LEU A 857 -0.69 -10.08 28.67
N ASN A 858 -0.63 -11.14 29.47
CA ASN A 858 -1.08 -11.07 30.86
C ASN A 858 -0.05 -10.24 31.66
N PRO A 859 -0.44 -9.10 32.24
CA PRO A 859 0.50 -8.17 32.87
C PRO A 859 1.19 -8.75 34.10
N VAL A 860 0.52 -9.63 34.83
CA VAL A 860 1.09 -10.29 36.01
C VAL A 860 2.07 -11.37 35.58
N VAL A 861 1.74 -12.15 34.55
CA VAL A 861 2.64 -13.20 34.01
C VAL A 861 3.84 -12.59 33.29
N HIS A 862 3.69 -11.41 32.67
CA HIS A 862 4.83 -10.70 32.08
C HIS A 862 5.75 -10.09 33.16
N TYR A 863 5.20 -9.71 34.30
CA TYR A 863 5.98 -9.19 35.42
C TYR A 863 6.80 -10.26 36.14
N ILE A 864 6.25 -11.49 36.26
CA ILE A 864 6.90 -12.69 36.83
C ILE A 864 7.95 -13.22 35.84
#